data_AF-A0A973BQP5-F1
#
_entry.id   AF-A0A973BQP5-F1
#
_cell.length_a   1.000
_cell.length_b   1.000
_cell.length_c   1.000
_cell.angle_alpha   90.00
_cell.angle_beta   90.00
_cell.angle_gamma   90.00
#
_symmetry.space_group_name_H-M   'P 1'
#
loop_
_entity.id
_entity.type
_entity.pdbx_description
1 polymer ?
#
loop_
_entity_poly.entity_id
_entity_poly.type
_entity_poly.pdbx_seq_one_letter_code
_entity_poly.pdbx_strand_id
1 'polypeptide(L)'
;MKIKHKLLLQAVLLALIPATIIAIAITWQANQSSFSALEEKTKGQLISLRELKKSQIDDYLKLVTGQVSTLAKNHSVKNAATSYIKTFKQQSISPTELSAAEMTLQQYYQNEFTQTFNEKNSEKAYAKGKFSQLSNKAKYYQAKYIADNHFELGNKDKLLNAGDSAYDQSHQQYHPMFREYLQQFGYYDIFIVDAQSGHIVYSVFKELDYATSLKSGPYANSGIAKAFKKALTLRGNDTSALVDFEGYYPSYDQAASFIASPIRDNNGVVNAVLIFQMPIDGINKIMTNNNQWQQVGLGLSGETYLVGSDNKLRSESRFLIEDKESYYKALATASHQPNLNKIKGYGSAIGLQFVETLGTQRALSGSTDFTQFIDYRGVEVLSAYTPIKYGEFTWALMAEIDVSEAFSAATKLSNNLLFNCLILLAIIALISIIIGLISTNKLVQPINSLVASITNIAQGDGDLTAKLDIAKRSDEIGDIGKAFNQFVSKIRHIIIDIDHHAVQLASSSEELSAVTLESNNIVVLQKIKTEQTNQVMSEFGASINEIADNSLHTAELTNEASGESLRVADLSANAHLAINELGESVSSAAKELQQLNSQVEDISSVLSVIDNIAEQTNLLALNAAIEAARAGKSGRGFSVVADEVRTLAGKTQESTIEIQEKIKRLKASSSRSVAAMKNASEEANKGIKLVMETARSLKNISALVSNVSSKNSANATVAKQQSVSVNEVHQNIIDIAEYTDSSSSAAQQTSQASEELAKLAVNMSNIVQQFKY
;
A
#
# COMPACT_ATOMS: atom_id res chain seq x y z
N MET A 1 -76.14 -5.49 -33.85
CA MET A 1 -75.78 -4.71 -32.65
C MET A 1 -76.43 -3.33 -32.70
N LYS A 2 -77.20 -2.93 -31.67
CA LYS A 2 -77.69 -1.54 -31.49
C LYS A 2 -76.50 -0.57 -31.49
N ILE A 3 -76.66 0.69 -31.93
CA ILE A 3 -75.60 1.72 -31.97
C ILE A 3 -74.80 1.78 -30.64
N LYS A 4 -75.49 1.60 -29.51
CA LYS A 4 -74.96 1.36 -28.16
C LYS A 4 -73.81 0.35 -28.06
N HIS A 5 -74.05 -0.86 -28.53
CA HIS A 5 -73.09 -1.96 -28.38
C HIS A 5 -71.93 -1.79 -29.37
N LYS A 6 -72.17 -1.16 -30.53
CA LYS A 6 -71.10 -0.86 -31.51
C LYS A 6 -70.14 0.21 -30.96
N LEU A 7 -70.66 1.27 -30.35
CA LEU A 7 -69.85 2.34 -29.75
C LEU A 7 -69.05 1.88 -28.53
N LEU A 8 -69.63 1.04 -27.66
CA LEU A 8 -68.96 0.56 -26.45
C LEU A 8 -67.84 -0.45 -26.78
N LEU A 9 -68.08 -1.36 -27.73
CA LEU A 9 -67.06 -2.30 -28.21
C LEU A 9 -65.95 -1.58 -28.98
N GLN A 10 -66.28 -0.57 -29.78
CA GLN A 10 -65.28 0.27 -30.47
C GLN A 10 -64.44 1.10 -29.49
N ALA A 11 -65.03 1.71 -28.46
CA ALA A 11 -64.29 2.52 -27.48
C ALA A 11 -63.28 1.72 -26.66
N VAL A 12 -63.63 0.48 -26.27
CA VAL A 12 -62.72 -0.41 -25.53
C VAL A 12 -61.59 -0.91 -26.45
N LEU A 13 -61.91 -1.34 -27.68
CA LEU A 13 -60.90 -1.82 -28.64
C LEU A 13 -59.96 -0.71 -29.13
N LEU A 14 -60.46 0.52 -29.37
CA LEU A 14 -59.64 1.67 -29.79
C LEU A 14 -58.68 2.19 -28.72
N ALA A 15 -58.96 1.93 -27.43
CA ALA A 15 -58.10 2.40 -26.34
C ALA A 15 -57.11 1.32 -25.87
N LEU A 16 -57.58 0.08 -25.67
CA LEU A 16 -56.74 -0.98 -25.11
C LEU A 16 -55.72 -1.54 -26.10
N ILE A 17 -56.08 -1.69 -27.39
CA ILE A 17 -55.15 -2.27 -28.37
C ILE A 17 -53.92 -1.37 -28.57
N PRO A 18 -54.06 -0.05 -28.84
CA PRO A 18 -52.89 0.83 -28.96
C PRO A 18 -52.11 0.95 -27.66
N ALA A 19 -52.79 1.05 -26.50
CA ALA A 19 -52.12 1.15 -25.21
C ALA A 19 -51.27 -0.10 -24.90
N THR A 20 -51.75 -1.29 -25.24
CA THR A 20 -51.02 -2.55 -25.03
C THR A 20 -49.82 -2.64 -25.98
N ILE A 21 -49.99 -2.28 -27.25
CA ILE A 21 -48.90 -2.26 -28.23
C ILE A 21 -47.82 -1.26 -27.82
N ILE A 22 -48.20 -0.06 -27.40
CA ILE A 22 -47.27 0.98 -26.91
C ILE A 22 -46.57 0.52 -25.64
N ALA A 23 -47.28 -0.09 -24.69
CA ALA A 23 -46.67 -0.61 -23.46
C ALA A 23 -45.64 -1.71 -23.74
N ILE A 24 -45.95 -2.65 -24.64
CA ILE A 24 -45.01 -3.69 -25.08
C ILE A 24 -43.81 -3.07 -25.78
N ALA A 25 -44.04 -2.15 -26.72
CA ALA A 25 -42.97 -1.50 -27.48
C ALA A 25 -42.03 -0.69 -26.57
N ILE A 26 -42.58 0.11 -25.64
CA ILE A 26 -41.81 0.89 -24.67
C ILE A 26 -41.06 -0.02 -23.71
N THR A 27 -41.69 -1.09 -23.19
CA THR A 27 -41.02 -2.02 -22.28
C THR A 27 -39.89 -2.78 -22.98
N TRP A 28 -40.12 -3.23 -24.22
CA TRP A 28 -39.12 -3.90 -25.03
C TRP A 28 -37.95 -2.96 -25.35
N GLN A 29 -38.23 -1.73 -25.79
CA GLN A 29 -37.22 -0.71 -26.06
C GLN A 29 -36.44 -0.34 -24.79
N ALA A 30 -37.12 -0.13 -23.66
CA ALA A 30 -36.50 0.21 -22.39
C ALA A 30 -35.61 -0.92 -21.86
N ASN A 31 -36.05 -2.18 -21.98
CA ASN A 31 -35.22 -3.35 -21.65
C ASN A 31 -33.98 -3.39 -22.53
N GLN A 32 -34.15 -3.36 -23.86
CA GLN A 32 -33.02 -3.45 -24.79
C GLN A 32 -32.00 -2.33 -24.54
N SER A 33 -32.49 -1.09 -24.38
CA SER A 33 -31.64 0.08 -24.07
C SER A 33 -30.94 -0.04 -22.72
N SER A 34 -31.61 -0.54 -21.68
CA SER A 34 -31.04 -0.66 -20.33
C SER A 34 -29.94 -1.73 -20.24
N PHE A 35 -30.17 -2.91 -20.83
CA PHE A 35 -29.15 -3.97 -20.87
C PHE A 35 -27.94 -3.53 -21.69
N SER A 36 -28.16 -2.95 -22.88
CA SER A 36 -27.07 -2.45 -23.74
C SER A 36 -26.26 -1.35 -23.04
N ALA A 37 -26.92 -0.42 -22.35
CA ALA A 37 -26.25 0.67 -21.63
C ALA A 37 -25.44 0.16 -20.43
N LEU A 38 -25.95 -0.82 -19.68
CA LEU A 38 -25.22 -1.45 -18.57
C LEU A 38 -24.05 -2.30 -19.07
N GLU A 39 -24.20 -2.99 -20.19
CA GLU A 39 -23.11 -3.75 -20.80
C GLU A 39 -21.98 -2.81 -21.23
N GLU A 40 -22.29 -1.72 -21.94
CA GLU A 40 -21.28 -0.75 -22.38
C GLU A 40 -20.62 -0.04 -21.18
N LYS A 41 -21.38 0.30 -20.13
CA LYS A 41 -20.84 0.82 -18.86
C LYS A 41 -19.88 -0.18 -18.21
N THR A 42 -20.31 -1.44 -18.07
CA THR A 42 -19.53 -2.49 -17.42
C THR A 42 -18.27 -2.81 -18.23
N LYS A 43 -18.38 -2.87 -19.55
CA LYS A 43 -17.26 -2.99 -20.47
C LYS A 43 -16.25 -1.86 -20.29
N GLY A 44 -16.69 -0.60 -20.30
CA GLY A 44 -15.82 0.56 -20.06
C GLY A 44 -15.11 0.48 -18.71
N GLN A 45 -15.83 0.05 -17.67
CA GLN A 45 -15.28 -0.14 -16.33
C GLN A 45 -14.22 -1.25 -16.27
N LEU A 46 -14.53 -2.45 -16.79
CA LEU A 46 -13.59 -3.58 -16.78
C LEU A 46 -12.38 -3.32 -17.66
N ILE A 47 -12.55 -2.67 -18.82
CA ILE A 47 -11.41 -2.24 -19.66
C ILE A 47 -10.53 -1.24 -18.90
N SER A 48 -11.13 -0.25 -18.25
CA SER A 48 -10.35 0.74 -17.47
C SER A 48 -9.57 0.08 -16.33
N LEU A 49 -10.20 -0.85 -15.61
CA LEU A 49 -9.54 -1.62 -14.55
C LEU A 49 -8.43 -2.51 -15.12
N ARG A 50 -8.69 -3.20 -16.23
CA ARG A 50 -7.70 -4.03 -16.93
C ARG A 50 -6.47 -3.22 -17.34
N GLU A 51 -6.65 -2.04 -17.96
CA GLU A 51 -5.54 -1.18 -18.36
C GLU A 51 -4.76 -0.64 -17.16
N LEU A 52 -5.47 -0.23 -16.09
CA LEU A 52 -4.83 0.20 -14.85
C LEU A 52 -3.98 -0.92 -14.24
N LYS A 53 -4.55 -2.13 -14.13
CA LYS A 53 -3.86 -3.31 -13.58
C LYS A 53 -2.67 -3.70 -14.43
N LYS A 54 -2.81 -3.68 -15.75
CA LYS A 54 -1.72 -3.93 -16.70
C LYS A 54 -0.57 -2.97 -16.47
N SER A 55 -0.84 -1.66 -16.42
CA SER A 55 0.18 -0.65 -16.14
C SER A 55 0.86 -0.87 -14.79
N GLN A 56 0.09 -1.15 -13.74
CA GLN A 56 0.62 -1.40 -12.39
C GLN A 56 1.52 -2.64 -12.34
N ILE A 57 1.15 -3.72 -13.03
CA ILE A 57 1.96 -4.94 -13.12
C ILE A 57 3.23 -4.69 -13.93
N ASP A 58 3.14 -3.99 -15.07
CA ASP A 58 4.30 -3.63 -15.88
C ASP A 58 5.30 -2.79 -15.07
N ASP A 59 4.81 -1.79 -14.33
CA ASP A 59 5.64 -0.92 -13.50
C ASP A 59 6.23 -1.68 -12.31
N TYR A 60 5.48 -2.59 -11.70
CA TYR A 60 5.98 -3.47 -10.66
C TYR A 60 7.11 -4.37 -11.17
N LEU A 61 6.93 -5.04 -12.31
CA LEU A 61 7.97 -5.89 -12.89
C LEU A 61 9.23 -5.08 -13.23
N LYS A 62 9.08 -3.86 -13.79
CA LYS A 62 10.21 -2.94 -14.02
C LYS A 62 10.90 -2.52 -12.73
N LEU A 63 10.15 -2.22 -11.68
CA LEU A 63 10.70 -1.84 -10.37
C LEU A 63 11.54 -2.97 -9.80
N VAL A 64 10.99 -4.18 -9.73
CA VAL A 64 11.67 -5.33 -9.12
C VAL A 64 12.92 -5.71 -9.95
N THR A 65 12.84 -5.67 -11.27
CA THR A 65 14.03 -5.92 -12.12
C THR A 65 15.08 -4.80 -12.05
N GLY A 66 14.65 -3.55 -11.93
CA GLY A 66 15.53 -2.41 -11.67
C GLY A 66 16.25 -2.52 -10.32
N GLN A 67 15.56 -2.97 -9.28
CA GLN A 67 16.11 -3.23 -7.95
C GLN A 67 17.23 -4.27 -7.99
N VAL A 68 16.97 -5.44 -8.59
CA VAL A 68 17.95 -6.53 -8.68
C VAL A 68 19.18 -6.13 -9.51
N SER A 69 18.95 -5.52 -10.67
CA SER A 69 20.05 -5.10 -11.56
C SER A 69 20.91 -3.97 -10.97
N THR A 70 20.30 -3.05 -10.23
CA THR A 70 21.02 -1.97 -9.54
C THR A 70 21.83 -2.54 -8.37
N LEU A 71 21.22 -3.43 -7.58
CA LEU A 71 21.90 -4.05 -6.45
C LEU A 71 23.08 -4.94 -6.91
N ALA A 72 22.97 -5.64 -8.04
CA ALA A 72 24.06 -6.42 -8.63
C ALA A 72 25.28 -5.55 -9.01
N LYS A 73 25.09 -4.24 -9.25
CA LYS A 73 26.17 -3.29 -9.55
C LYS A 73 26.76 -2.65 -8.30
N ASN A 74 26.12 -2.77 -7.14
CA ASN A 74 26.56 -2.17 -5.89
C ASN A 74 27.92 -2.74 -5.44
N HIS A 75 28.82 -1.87 -4.96
CA HIS A 75 30.18 -2.27 -4.58
C HIS A 75 30.20 -3.26 -3.40
N SER A 76 29.37 -3.06 -2.38
CA SER A 76 29.27 -3.95 -1.23
C SER A 76 28.79 -5.35 -1.64
N VAL A 77 27.88 -5.44 -2.62
CA VAL A 77 27.38 -6.71 -3.15
C VAL A 77 28.45 -7.44 -3.96
N LYS A 78 29.25 -6.72 -4.76
CA LYS A 78 30.41 -7.29 -5.46
C LYS A 78 31.45 -7.83 -4.49
N ASN A 79 31.75 -7.08 -3.43
CA ASN A 79 32.69 -7.49 -2.39
C ASN A 79 32.16 -8.70 -1.61
N ALA A 80 30.88 -8.69 -1.24
CA ALA A 80 30.21 -9.83 -0.60
C ALA A 80 30.28 -11.08 -1.49
N ALA A 81 29.94 -10.98 -2.78
CA ALA A 81 30.00 -12.09 -3.70
C ALA A 81 31.42 -12.67 -3.82
N THR A 82 32.43 -11.79 -3.95
CA THR A 82 33.84 -12.21 -4.00
C THR A 82 34.27 -12.90 -2.72
N SER A 83 33.90 -12.33 -1.57
CA SER A 83 34.19 -12.86 -0.24
C SER A 83 33.56 -14.24 -0.04
N TYR A 84 32.25 -14.37 -0.28
CA TYR A 84 31.53 -15.65 -0.18
C TYR A 84 32.09 -16.71 -1.12
N ILE A 85 32.38 -16.39 -2.39
CA ILE A 85 32.95 -17.35 -3.33
C ILE A 85 34.32 -17.84 -2.85
N LYS A 86 35.18 -16.93 -2.37
CA LYS A 86 36.51 -17.26 -1.87
C LYS A 86 36.43 -18.15 -0.64
N THR A 87 35.69 -17.74 0.39
CA THR A 87 35.63 -18.46 1.67
C THR A 87 34.90 -19.80 1.54
N PHE A 88 33.86 -19.88 0.71
CA PHE A 88 33.18 -21.13 0.37
C PHE A 88 34.11 -22.13 -0.34
N LYS A 89 34.98 -21.65 -1.24
CA LYS A 89 35.97 -22.51 -1.92
C LYS A 89 37.05 -23.00 -0.96
N GLN A 90 37.54 -22.13 -0.07
CA GLN A 90 38.64 -22.40 0.87
C GLN A 90 38.26 -23.26 2.08
N GLN A 91 36.96 -23.38 2.40
CA GLN A 91 36.50 -24.23 3.51
C GLN A 91 36.94 -25.68 3.30
N SER A 92 37.83 -26.14 4.19
CA SER A 92 38.14 -27.55 4.36
C SER A 92 37.15 -28.16 5.37
N ILE A 93 36.82 -29.43 5.17
CA ILE A 93 35.85 -30.16 6.00
C ILE A 93 36.55 -31.44 6.43
N SER A 94 36.76 -31.61 7.73
CA SER A 94 37.32 -32.84 8.27
C SER A 94 36.33 -34.00 8.15
N PRO A 95 36.79 -35.26 8.08
CA PRO A 95 35.90 -36.42 8.06
C PRO A 95 34.93 -36.48 9.26
N THR A 96 35.37 -36.00 10.42
CA THR A 96 34.56 -35.94 11.64
C THR A 96 33.43 -34.91 11.52
N GLU A 97 33.74 -33.69 11.07
CA GLU A 97 32.74 -32.64 10.83
C GLU A 97 31.72 -33.07 9.76
N LEU A 98 32.19 -33.72 8.69
CA LEU A 98 31.32 -34.22 7.64
C LEU A 98 30.36 -35.29 8.17
N SER A 99 30.85 -36.24 8.96
CA SER A 99 30.02 -37.30 9.54
C SER A 99 28.97 -36.75 10.49
N ALA A 100 29.34 -35.77 11.33
CA ALA A 100 28.39 -35.07 12.19
C ALA A 100 27.33 -34.31 11.39
N ALA A 101 27.76 -33.54 10.37
CA ALA A 101 26.85 -32.81 9.49
C ALA A 101 25.89 -33.74 8.74
N GLU A 102 26.35 -34.90 8.28
CA GLU A 102 25.50 -35.90 7.62
C GLU A 102 24.39 -36.42 8.54
N MET A 103 24.70 -36.73 9.80
CA MET A 103 23.70 -37.21 10.76
C MET A 103 22.63 -36.15 11.03
N THR A 104 23.04 -34.93 11.38
CA THR A 104 22.11 -33.83 11.68
C THR A 104 21.23 -33.51 10.47
N LEU A 105 21.84 -33.37 9.29
CA LEU A 105 21.10 -33.00 8.09
C LEU A 105 20.17 -34.12 7.62
N GLN A 106 20.57 -35.38 7.77
CA GLN A 106 19.71 -36.51 7.46
C GLN A 106 18.44 -36.50 8.34
N GLN A 107 18.59 -36.20 9.63
CA GLN A 107 17.45 -36.07 10.54
C GLN A 107 16.51 -34.94 10.12
N TYR A 108 17.06 -33.77 9.75
CA TYR A 108 16.27 -32.64 9.24
C TYR A 108 15.48 -32.99 7.98
N TYR A 109 16.12 -33.65 7.01
CA TYR A 109 15.46 -34.10 5.77
C TYR A 109 14.35 -35.12 6.03
N GLN A 110 14.58 -36.08 6.93
CA GLN A 110 13.64 -37.18 7.20
C GLN A 110 12.45 -36.77 8.07
N ASN A 111 12.67 -35.85 9.01
CA ASN A 111 11.66 -35.47 9.99
C ASN A 111 11.05 -34.12 9.62
N GLU A 112 11.76 -33.02 9.87
CA GLU A 112 11.22 -31.67 9.80
C GLU A 112 10.75 -31.28 8.39
N PHE A 113 11.63 -31.43 7.39
CA PHE A 113 11.30 -31.04 6.02
C PHE A 113 10.23 -31.96 5.42
N THR A 114 10.40 -33.28 5.56
CA THR A 114 9.45 -34.26 5.01
C THR A 114 8.06 -34.11 5.64
N GLN A 115 7.98 -33.87 6.95
CA GLN A 115 6.70 -33.62 7.61
C GLN A 115 6.00 -32.41 7.01
N THR A 116 6.66 -31.26 6.97
CA THR A 116 6.09 -30.01 6.44
C THR A 116 5.72 -30.13 4.95
N PHE A 117 6.57 -30.81 4.17
CA PHE A 117 6.29 -31.08 2.75
C PHE A 117 5.02 -31.92 2.57
N ASN A 118 4.86 -32.99 3.36
CA ASN A 118 3.70 -33.87 3.29
C ASN A 118 2.41 -33.16 3.71
N GLU A 119 2.49 -32.36 4.79
CA GLU A 119 1.36 -31.54 5.27
C GLU A 119 0.86 -30.58 4.19
N LYS A 120 1.78 -29.94 3.45
CA LYS A 120 1.43 -28.96 2.40
C LYS A 120 1.02 -29.59 1.07
N ASN A 121 1.59 -30.74 0.68
CA ASN A 121 1.40 -31.31 -0.66
C ASN A 121 0.43 -32.50 -0.72
N SER A 122 -0.04 -33.03 0.41
CA SER A 122 -0.93 -34.20 0.48
C SER A 122 -0.37 -35.49 -0.18
N GLU A 123 0.91 -35.52 -0.54
CA GLU A 123 1.65 -36.65 -1.12
C GLU A 123 2.86 -36.98 -0.24
N LYS A 124 3.29 -38.26 -0.23
CA LYS A 124 4.48 -38.69 0.53
C LYS A 124 5.76 -38.27 -0.19
N ALA A 125 6.58 -37.45 0.47
CA ALA A 125 7.83 -36.92 -0.06
C ALA A 125 8.86 -38.02 -0.41
N TYR A 126 9.56 -37.81 -1.52
CA TYR A 126 10.78 -38.56 -1.88
C TYR A 126 12.06 -37.79 -1.46
N ALA A 127 12.12 -37.31 -0.21
CA ALA A 127 13.26 -36.52 0.30
C ALA A 127 14.60 -37.28 0.28
N LYS A 128 14.56 -38.62 0.37
CA LYS A 128 15.75 -39.49 0.41
C LYS A 128 16.62 -39.38 -0.86
N GLY A 129 16.01 -39.18 -2.03
CA GLY A 129 16.74 -39.08 -3.30
C GLY A 129 17.52 -37.77 -3.46
N LYS A 130 16.98 -36.66 -2.93
CA LYS A 130 17.64 -35.34 -2.99
C LYS A 130 18.83 -35.26 -2.04
N PHE A 131 18.73 -35.83 -0.85
CA PHE A 131 19.83 -35.89 0.11
C PHE A 131 21.06 -36.62 -0.46
N SER A 132 20.86 -37.75 -1.14
CA SER A 132 21.96 -38.53 -1.75
C SER A 132 22.70 -37.80 -2.88
N GLN A 133 22.09 -36.77 -3.46
CA GLN A 133 22.68 -35.95 -4.54
C GLN A 133 23.50 -34.77 -4.01
N LEU A 134 23.51 -34.53 -2.68
CA LEU A 134 24.26 -33.44 -2.07
C LEU A 134 25.76 -33.74 -2.06
N SER A 135 26.56 -32.74 -2.43
CA SER A 135 28.01 -32.78 -2.24
C SER A 135 28.37 -32.69 -0.75
N ASN A 136 29.59 -33.10 -0.40
CA ASN A 136 30.08 -32.99 0.99
C ASN A 136 30.04 -31.53 1.50
N LYS A 137 30.30 -30.55 0.63
CA LYS A 137 30.17 -29.13 0.96
C LYS A 137 28.71 -28.74 1.22
N ALA A 138 27.78 -29.18 0.37
CA ALA A 138 26.36 -28.90 0.58
C ALA A 138 25.86 -29.49 1.90
N LYS A 139 26.26 -30.73 2.23
CA LYS A 139 25.93 -31.37 3.51
C LYS A 139 26.45 -30.57 4.70
N TYR A 140 27.72 -30.18 4.67
CA TYR A 140 28.33 -29.37 5.73
C TYR A 140 27.62 -28.03 5.95
N TYR A 141 27.41 -27.25 4.88
CA TYR A 141 26.81 -25.93 4.99
C TYR A 141 25.33 -25.98 5.35
N GLN A 142 24.56 -26.92 4.79
CA GLN A 142 23.15 -27.07 5.14
C GLN A 142 22.97 -27.58 6.57
N ALA A 143 23.79 -28.52 7.05
CA ALA A 143 23.75 -28.91 8.46
C ALA A 143 23.92 -27.69 9.36
N LYS A 144 24.99 -26.93 9.14
CA LYS A 144 25.37 -25.80 9.98
C LYS A 144 24.37 -24.62 9.97
N TYR A 145 23.82 -24.29 8.80
CA TYR A 145 23.01 -23.08 8.61
C TYR A 145 21.50 -23.33 8.52
N ILE A 146 21.09 -24.59 8.33
CA ILE A 146 19.68 -24.98 8.22
C ILE A 146 19.28 -25.91 9.37
N ALA A 147 20.00 -27.02 9.56
CA ALA A 147 19.59 -28.04 10.53
C ALA A 147 19.95 -27.65 11.97
N ASP A 148 21.16 -27.11 12.20
CA ASP A 148 21.64 -26.62 13.51
C ASP A 148 21.15 -25.18 13.82
N ASN A 149 20.35 -24.59 12.94
CA ASN A 149 19.83 -23.24 13.12
C ASN A 149 18.74 -23.25 14.19
N HIS A 150 19.02 -22.62 15.33
CA HIS A 150 18.11 -22.55 16.47
C HIS A 150 16.85 -21.70 16.23
N PHE A 151 16.80 -20.91 15.16
CA PHE A 151 15.60 -20.17 14.79
C PHE A 151 14.59 -21.07 14.09
N GLU A 152 13.31 -20.87 14.40
CA GLU A 152 12.20 -21.61 13.80
C GLU A 152 12.16 -21.47 12.27
N LEU A 153 11.47 -22.41 11.62
CA LEU A 153 11.21 -22.35 10.19
C LEU A 153 10.58 -21.00 9.80
N GLY A 154 11.07 -20.39 8.72
CA GLY A 154 10.67 -19.03 8.31
C GLY A 154 11.33 -17.90 9.10
N ASN A 155 12.24 -18.19 10.04
CA ASN A 155 13.04 -17.20 10.79
C ASN A 155 14.55 -17.49 10.74
N LYS A 156 14.97 -18.44 9.90
CA LYS A 156 16.37 -18.89 9.78
C LYS A 156 17.31 -17.78 9.30
N ASP A 157 16.78 -16.76 8.65
CA ASP A 157 17.45 -15.52 8.29
C ASP A 157 17.96 -14.70 9.50
N LYS A 158 17.54 -15.00 10.74
CA LYS A 158 18.02 -14.27 11.92
C LYS A 158 19.41 -14.70 12.39
N LEU A 159 19.92 -15.83 11.91
CA LEU A 159 21.23 -16.37 12.31
C LEU A 159 22.37 -15.51 11.72
N LEU A 160 22.97 -14.65 12.55
CA LEU A 160 24.07 -13.77 12.11
C LEU A 160 25.41 -14.52 11.96
N ASN A 161 25.67 -15.47 12.84
CA ASN A 161 26.91 -16.23 12.88
C ASN A 161 26.63 -17.69 13.28
N ALA A 162 27.25 -18.64 12.58
CA ALA A 162 27.17 -20.08 12.86
C ALA A 162 28.50 -20.69 13.32
N GLY A 163 29.58 -19.91 13.49
CA GLY A 163 30.88 -20.38 13.97
C GLY A 163 32.02 -19.39 13.76
N ASP A 164 33.26 -19.87 13.67
CA ASP A 164 34.45 -19.02 13.56
C ASP A 164 35.21 -19.18 12.23
N SER A 165 34.60 -19.82 11.23
CA SER A 165 35.25 -20.01 9.93
C SER A 165 35.31 -18.70 9.15
N ALA A 166 36.23 -18.62 8.18
CA ALA A 166 36.31 -17.47 7.30
C ALA A 166 34.98 -17.17 6.57
N TYR A 167 34.19 -18.23 6.29
CA TYR A 167 32.85 -18.05 5.72
C TYR A 167 31.90 -17.42 6.73
N ASP A 168 31.95 -17.85 8.00
CA ASP A 168 31.09 -17.33 9.06
C ASP A 168 31.37 -15.84 9.33
N GLN A 169 32.63 -15.42 9.26
CA GLN A 169 33.02 -14.02 9.33
C GLN A 169 32.49 -13.20 8.14
N SER A 170 32.60 -13.73 6.90
CA SER A 170 31.97 -13.12 5.72
C SER A 170 30.45 -13.00 5.89
N HIS A 171 29.82 -14.03 6.43
CA HIS A 171 28.39 -14.05 6.71
C HIS A 171 28.01 -12.95 7.70
N GLN A 172 28.66 -12.90 8.86
CA GLN A 172 28.42 -11.89 9.89
C GLN A 172 28.59 -10.46 9.36
N GLN A 173 29.54 -10.24 8.45
CA GLN A 173 29.81 -8.93 7.86
C GLN A 173 28.71 -8.48 6.88
N TYR A 174 28.28 -9.34 5.94
CA TYR A 174 27.44 -8.92 4.81
C TYR A 174 25.97 -9.32 4.93
N HIS A 175 25.65 -10.36 5.69
CA HIS A 175 24.29 -10.86 5.84
C HIS A 175 23.28 -9.79 6.33
N PRO A 176 23.59 -8.94 7.33
CA PRO A 176 22.65 -7.91 7.79
C PRO A 176 22.13 -7.00 6.67
N MET A 177 22.99 -6.60 5.73
CA MET A 177 22.63 -5.74 4.60
C MET A 177 21.62 -6.41 3.66
N PHE A 178 21.84 -7.68 3.29
CA PHE A 178 20.93 -8.40 2.42
C PHE A 178 19.61 -8.71 3.11
N ARG A 179 19.65 -9.03 4.40
CA ARG A 179 18.44 -9.24 5.22
C ARG A 179 17.61 -7.98 5.33
N GLU A 180 18.23 -6.83 5.60
CA GLU A 180 17.55 -5.53 5.64
C GLU A 180 16.93 -5.19 4.28
N TYR A 181 17.67 -5.39 3.18
CA TYR A 181 17.14 -5.18 1.84
C TYR A 181 15.94 -6.08 1.54
N LEU A 182 16.05 -7.37 1.87
CA LEU A 182 14.97 -8.34 1.72
C LEU A 182 13.72 -7.88 2.47
N GLN A 183 13.86 -7.50 3.74
CA GLN A 183 12.75 -7.10 4.60
C GLN A 183 12.09 -5.80 4.13
N GLN A 184 12.91 -4.83 3.70
CA GLN A 184 12.43 -3.53 3.24
C GLN A 184 11.56 -3.65 1.98
N PHE A 185 11.89 -4.58 1.08
CA PHE A 185 11.20 -4.74 -0.21
C PHE A 185 10.33 -6.00 -0.30
N GLY A 186 10.26 -6.79 0.77
CA GLY A 186 9.38 -7.96 0.89
C GLY A 186 9.78 -9.17 0.06
N TYR A 187 11.05 -9.29 -0.35
CA TYR A 187 11.51 -10.45 -1.12
C TYR A 187 11.44 -11.74 -0.30
N TYR A 188 11.21 -12.88 -0.96
CA TYR A 188 11.19 -14.17 -0.28
C TYR A 188 12.60 -14.66 0.06
N ASP A 189 13.55 -14.54 -0.88
CA ASP A 189 14.95 -14.85 -0.63
C ASP A 189 15.87 -14.14 -1.64
N ILE A 190 17.15 -13.96 -1.27
CA ILE A 190 18.21 -13.38 -2.08
C ILE A 190 19.41 -14.32 -2.09
N PHE A 191 19.85 -14.68 -3.29
CA PHE A 191 20.91 -15.64 -3.53
C PHE A 191 22.11 -15.00 -4.22
N ILE A 192 23.31 -15.47 -3.89
CA ILE A 192 24.52 -15.24 -4.69
C ILE A 192 25.03 -16.59 -5.18
N VAL A 193 25.19 -16.71 -6.49
CA VAL A 193 25.62 -17.95 -7.16
C VAL A 193 26.96 -17.73 -7.85
N ASP A 194 27.93 -18.61 -7.60
CA ASP A 194 29.22 -18.61 -8.30
C ASP A 194 29.00 -18.91 -9.79
N ALA A 195 29.40 -17.99 -10.68
CA ALA A 195 29.21 -18.12 -12.12
C ALA A 195 29.95 -19.35 -12.69
N GLN A 196 31.11 -19.71 -12.11
CA GLN A 196 31.93 -20.80 -12.60
C GLN A 196 31.40 -22.16 -12.15
N SER A 197 31.21 -22.36 -10.85
CA SER A 197 30.82 -23.67 -10.29
C SER A 197 29.30 -23.88 -10.24
N GLY A 198 28.51 -22.81 -10.33
CA GLY A 198 27.06 -22.84 -10.18
C GLY A 198 26.58 -23.01 -8.74
N HIS A 199 27.46 -23.02 -7.74
CA HIS A 199 27.04 -23.18 -6.34
C HIS A 199 26.35 -21.92 -5.82
N ILE A 200 25.23 -22.10 -5.13
CA ILE A 200 24.61 -21.05 -4.30
C ILE A 200 25.51 -20.86 -3.07
N VAL A 201 26.40 -19.87 -3.13
CA VAL A 201 27.38 -19.59 -2.07
C VAL A 201 26.78 -18.74 -0.94
N TYR A 202 25.60 -18.17 -1.16
CA TYR A 202 24.85 -17.39 -0.18
C TYR A 202 23.35 -17.41 -0.49
N SER A 203 22.53 -17.48 0.56
CA SER A 203 21.08 -17.27 0.57
C SER A 203 20.74 -16.55 1.89
N VAL A 204 19.68 -15.72 1.93
CA VAL A 204 19.25 -15.06 3.17
C VAL A 204 18.54 -16.09 4.08
N PHE A 205 17.49 -16.74 3.57
CA PHE A 205 16.67 -17.68 4.35
C PHE A 205 17.29 -19.07 4.51
N LYS A 206 18.17 -19.47 3.58
CA LYS A 206 18.85 -20.77 3.49
C LYS A 206 17.87 -21.93 3.51
N GLU A 207 17.36 -22.27 2.33
CA GLU A 207 16.57 -23.48 2.13
C GLU A 207 17.44 -24.61 1.55
N LEU A 208 16.80 -25.74 1.20
CA LEU A 208 17.50 -26.96 0.78
C LEU A 208 18.34 -26.82 -0.50
N ASP A 209 18.25 -25.70 -1.20
CA ASP A 209 19.06 -25.31 -2.36
C ASP A 209 20.42 -24.70 -1.98
N TYR A 210 20.55 -24.15 -0.78
CA TYR A 210 21.76 -23.51 -0.30
C TYR A 210 22.97 -24.47 -0.39
N ALA A 211 24.12 -23.94 -0.83
CA ALA A 211 25.36 -24.67 -1.07
C ALA A 211 25.29 -25.78 -2.15
N THR A 212 24.19 -25.92 -2.89
CA THR A 212 24.09 -26.85 -4.04
C THR A 212 24.45 -26.17 -5.36
N SER A 213 24.84 -26.96 -6.37
CA SER A 213 25.13 -26.44 -7.71
C SER A 213 23.90 -26.41 -8.61
N LEU A 214 23.61 -25.23 -9.19
CA LEU A 214 22.60 -25.04 -10.23
C LEU A 214 23.01 -25.57 -11.62
N LYS A 215 24.24 -26.07 -11.76
CA LYS A 215 24.74 -26.72 -12.99
C LYS A 215 24.61 -28.25 -12.93
N SER A 216 24.97 -28.86 -11.80
CA SER A 216 25.08 -30.33 -11.68
C SER A 216 24.45 -30.93 -10.41
N GLY A 217 23.88 -30.09 -9.52
CA GLY A 217 23.28 -30.53 -8.26
C GLY A 217 21.79 -30.89 -8.36
N PRO A 218 21.15 -31.20 -7.22
CA PRO A 218 19.77 -31.67 -7.16
C PRO A 218 18.70 -30.73 -7.74
N TYR A 219 19.02 -29.44 -7.91
CA TYR A 219 18.10 -28.41 -8.42
C TYR A 219 18.52 -27.83 -9.78
N ALA A 220 19.39 -28.51 -10.55
CA ALA A 220 19.87 -28.01 -11.85
C ALA A 220 18.78 -27.81 -12.94
N ASN A 221 17.58 -28.35 -12.72
CA ASN A 221 16.41 -28.24 -13.59
C ASN A 221 15.29 -27.34 -13.03
N SER A 222 15.52 -26.68 -11.90
CA SER A 222 14.54 -25.79 -11.24
C SER A 222 14.46 -24.40 -11.88
N GLY A 223 13.44 -23.61 -11.51
CA GLY A 223 13.28 -22.21 -11.91
C GLY A 223 14.51 -21.34 -11.61
N ILE A 224 15.11 -21.46 -10.43
CA ILE A 224 16.32 -20.71 -10.06
C ILE A 224 17.52 -21.07 -10.95
N ALA A 225 17.67 -22.34 -11.35
CA ALA A 225 18.72 -22.77 -12.28
C ALA A 225 18.50 -22.22 -13.70
N LYS A 226 17.24 -22.14 -14.15
CA LYS A 226 16.89 -21.46 -15.42
C LYS A 226 17.24 -19.97 -15.35
N ALA A 227 16.92 -19.29 -14.25
CA ALA A 227 17.23 -17.87 -14.06
C ALA A 227 18.75 -17.62 -14.05
N PHE A 228 19.50 -18.46 -13.34
CA PHE A 228 20.96 -18.45 -13.34
C PHE A 228 21.55 -18.59 -14.76
N LYS A 229 21.12 -19.62 -15.50
CA LYS A 229 21.60 -19.86 -16.88
C LYS A 229 21.31 -18.68 -17.80
N LYS A 230 20.10 -18.11 -17.72
CA LYS A 230 19.72 -16.92 -18.50
C LYS A 230 20.55 -15.69 -18.12
N ALA A 231 20.81 -15.45 -16.83
CA ALA A 231 21.62 -14.31 -16.39
C ALA A 231 23.06 -14.36 -16.93
N LEU A 232 23.64 -15.56 -17.08
CA LEU A 232 24.97 -15.74 -17.66
C LEU A 232 25.04 -15.39 -19.16
N THR A 233 23.92 -15.45 -19.88
CA THR A 233 23.86 -15.13 -21.32
C THR A 233 23.56 -13.66 -21.58
N LEU A 234 23.17 -12.86 -20.58
CA LEU A 234 22.86 -11.44 -20.76
C LEU A 234 24.07 -10.62 -21.23
N ARG A 235 23.85 -9.77 -22.23
CA ARG A 235 24.85 -8.88 -22.86
C ARG A 235 24.18 -7.53 -23.17
N GLY A 236 24.98 -6.47 -23.33
CA GLY A 236 24.46 -5.15 -23.76
C GLY A 236 23.50 -4.52 -22.74
N ASN A 237 22.34 -4.08 -23.22
CA ASN A 237 21.34 -3.34 -22.42
C ASN A 237 20.47 -4.24 -21.54
N ASP A 238 20.49 -5.56 -21.73
CA ASP A 238 19.73 -6.49 -20.89
C ASP A 238 20.44 -6.69 -19.56
N THR A 239 19.82 -6.20 -18.49
CA THR A 239 20.44 -6.15 -17.16
C THR A 239 19.92 -7.22 -16.19
N SER A 240 18.81 -7.88 -16.51
CA SER A 240 18.24 -8.96 -15.69
C SER A 240 17.46 -9.96 -16.53
N ALA A 241 17.26 -11.16 -16.00
CA ALA A 241 16.44 -12.23 -16.57
C ALA A 241 15.38 -12.64 -15.56
N LEU A 242 14.12 -12.70 -15.99
CA LEU A 242 12.99 -13.16 -15.20
C LEU A 242 12.54 -14.55 -15.68
N VAL A 243 12.26 -15.44 -14.74
CA VAL A 243 11.68 -16.76 -14.97
C VAL A 243 10.35 -16.84 -14.24
N ASP A 244 9.32 -17.29 -14.95
CA ASP A 244 7.95 -17.42 -14.44
C ASP A 244 7.84 -18.44 -13.30
N PHE A 245 6.69 -18.45 -12.64
CA PHE A 245 6.37 -19.33 -11.52
C PHE A 245 6.38 -20.80 -11.91
N GLU A 246 7.14 -21.59 -11.15
CA GLU A 246 7.14 -23.06 -11.21
C GLU A 246 7.19 -23.61 -9.79
N GLY A 247 6.79 -24.87 -9.60
CA GLY A 247 6.91 -25.55 -8.31
C GLY A 247 8.38 -25.60 -7.87
N TYR A 248 8.65 -25.13 -6.65
CA TYR A 248 10.00 -25.00 -6.13
C TYR A 248 10.20 -25.85 -4.87
N TYR A 249 10.81 -27.03 -5.07
CA TYR A 249 11.00 -28.03 -4.02
C TYR A 249 11.61 -27.49 -2.71
N PRO A 250 12.65 -26.63 -2.72
CA PRO A 250 13.20 -26.05 -1.48
C PRO A 250 12.15 -25.29 -0.65
N SER A 251 11.24 -24.57 -1.32
CA SER A 251 10.07 -23.92 -0.70
C SER A 251 8.86 -24.86 -0.67
N TYR A 252 9.09 -26.13 -0.35
CA TYR A 252 8.09 -27.18 -0.24
C TYR A 252 7.31 -27.51 -1.51
N ASP A 253 7.76 -27.18 -2.72
CA ASP A 253 6.99 -27.24 -3.99
C ASP A 253 5.96 -26.12 -4.18
N GLN A 254 6.00 -25.07 -3.35
CA GLN A 254 5.24 -23.84 -3.58
C GLN A 254 5.73 -23.15 -4.86
N ALA A 255 4.82 -22.45 -5.55
CA ALA A 255 5.13 -21.71 -6.76
C ALA A 255 6.15 -20.58 -6.47
N ALA A 256 7.28 -20.58 -7.18
CA ALA A 256 8.30 -19.54 -7.06
C ALA A 256 8.74 -19.03 -8.44
N SER A 257 8.97 -17.73 -8.52
CA SER A 257 9.50 -17.02 -9.69
C SER A 257 10.81 -16.33 -9.32
N PHE A 258 11.74 -16.24 -10.26
CA PHE A 258 13.10 -15.78 -9.98
C PHE A 258 13.56 -14.70 -10.96
N ILE A 259 14.16 -13.64 -10.42
CA ILE A 259 14.84 -12.58 -11.19
C ILE A 259 16.34 -12.70 -10.92
N ALA A 260 17.13 -12.76 -11.98
CA ALA A 260 18.57 -12.93 -11.89
C ALA A 260 19.32 -11.83 -12.65
N SER A 261 20.41 -11.31 -12.07
CA SER A 261 21.28 -10.32 -12.70
C SER A 261 22.77 -10.69 -12.50
N PRO A 262 23.61 -10.58 -13.54
CA PRO A 262 25.02 -10.90 -13.43
C PRO A 262 25.78 -9.85 -12.59
N ILE A 263 26.54 -10.32 -11.61
CA ILE A 263 27.52 -9.50 -10.88
C ILE A 263 28.82 -9.52 -11.69
N ARG A 264 29.16 -8.35 -12.24
CA ARG A 264 30.37 -8.16 -13.05
C ARG A 264 31.47 -7.48 -12.25
N ASP A 265 32.70 -7.96 -12.43
CA ASP A 265 33.88 -7.25 -11.96
C ASP A 265 34.17 -5.99 -12.78
N ASN A 266 35.25 -5.30 -12.42
CA ASN A 266 35.68 -4.07 -13.08
C ASN A 266 36.12 -4.29 -14.54
N ASN A 267 36.40 -5.54 -14.93
CA ASN A 267 36.76 -5.92 -16.30
C ASN A 267 35.53 -6.38 -17.11
N GLY A 268 34.33 -6.33 -16.53
CA GLY A 268 33.08 -6.74 -17.17
C GLY A 268 32.83 -8.25 -17.16
N VAL A 269 33.70 -9.04 -16.54
CA VAL A 269 33.59 -10.51 -16.43
C VAL A 269 32.55 -10.86 -15.37
N VAL A 270 31.68 -11.82 -15.68
CA VAL A 270 30.64 -12.29 -14.75
C VAL A 270 31.27 -13.25 -13.74
N ASN A 271 31.45 -12.79 -12.51
CA ASN A 271 32.04 -13.59 -11.43
C ASN A 271 30.98 -14.29 -10.58
N ALA A 272 29.79 -13.69 -10.47
CA ALA A 272 28.66 -14.26 -9.76
C ALA A 272 27.34 -13.85 -10.42
N VAL A 273 26.25 -14.46 -9.99
CA VAL A 273 24.89 -14.06 -10.35
C VAL A 273 24.13 -13.77 -9.06
N LEU A 274 23.51 -12.60 -9.00
CA LEU A 274 22.57 -12.23 -7.95
C LEU A 274 21.19 -12.70 -8.38
N ILE A 275 20.51 -13.50 -7.55
CA ILE A 275 19.17 -14.01 -7.86
C ILE A 275 18.22 -13.66 -6.71
N PHE A 276 17.02 -13.26 -7.05
CA PHE A 276 15.96 -12.89 -6.13
C PHE A 276 14.76 -13.78 -6.40
N GLN A 277 14.19 -14.37 -5.35
CA GLN A 277 12.86 -14.96 -5.43
C GLN A 277 11.82 -13.83 -5.33
N MET A 278 10.96 -13.72 -6.34
CA MET A 278 10.05 -12.60 -6.50
C MET A 278 9.06 -12.44 -5.33
N PRO A 279 8.78 -11.21 -4.88
CA PRO A 279 7.70 -10.95 -3.93
C PRO A 279 6.37 -11.13 -4.64
N ILE A 280 5.68 -12.25 -4.40
CA ILE A 280 4.36 -12.43 -4.98
C ILE A 280 3.31 -11.52 -4.36
N ASP A 281 3.51 -11.13 -3.11
CA ASP A 281 2.63 -10.22 -2.38
C ASP A 281 2.43 -8.91 -3.12
N GLY A 282 3.45 -8.38 -3.80
CA GLY A 282 3.31 -7.16 -4.61
C GLY A 282 2.32 -7.33 -5.77
N ILE A 283 2.39 -8.46 -6.48
CA ILE A 283 1.44 -8.82 -7.55
C ILE A 283 0.05 -8.99 -6.95
N ASN A 284 -0.08 -9.74 -5.85
CA ASN A 284 -1.35 -9.98 -5.18
C ASN A 284 -2.00 -8.69 -4.71
N LYS A 285 -1.24 -7.78 -4.08
CA LYS A 285 -1.74 -6.48 -3.61
C LYS A 285 -2.28 -5.64 -4.77
N ILE A 286 -1.61 -5.67 -5.93
CA ILE A 286 -2.08 -5.02 -7.15
C ILE A 286 -3.37 -5.70 -7.63
N MET A 287 -3.38 -7.01 -7.87
CA MET A 287 -4.53 -7.71 -8.46
C MET A 287 -5.77 -7.77 -7.54
N THR A 288 -5.58 -7.75 -6.22
CA THR A 288 -6.68 -7.76 -5.25
C THR A 288 -7.07 -6.37 -4.75
N ASN A 289 -6.33 -5.33 -5.15
CA ASN A 289 -6.44 -3.99 -4.56
C ASN A 289 -6.40 -4.01 -3.02
N ASN A 290 -5.53 -4.83 -2.42
CA ASN A 290 -5.49 -5.06 -0.97
C ASN A 290 -6.86 -5.45 -0.38
N ASN A 291 -7.62 -6.29 -1.08
CA ASN A 291 -8.96 -6.73 -0.70
C ASN A 291 -10.01 -5.61 -0.66
N GLN A 292 -9.78 -4.48 -1.34
CA GLN A 292 -10.71 -3.34 -1.42
C GLN A 292 -11.53 -3.34 -2.74
N TRP A 293 -11.98 -4.51 -3.20
CA TRP A 293 -12.63 -4.68 -4.52
C TRP A 293 -13.80 -3.71 -4.75
N GLN A 294 -14.71 -3.56 -3.78
CA GLN A 294 -15.87 -2.67 -3.91
C GLN A 294 -15.47 -1.19 -4.11
N GLN A 295 -14.41 -0.73 -3.44
CA GLN A 295 -13.97 0.68 -3.51
C GLN A 295 -13.37 1.04 -4.88
N VAL A 296 -12.85 0.04 -5.59
CA VAL A 296 -12.30 0.21 -6.95
C VAL A 296 -13.30 -0.15 -8.03
N GLY A 297 -14.57 -0.32 -7.67
CA GLY A 297 -15.66 -0.56 -8.60
C GLY A 297 -15.88 -2.02 -8.97
N LEU A 298 -15.13 -2.99 -8.43
CA LEU A 298 -15.33 -4.42 -8.73
C LEU A 298 -16.58 -5.01 -8.06
N GLY A 299 -17.38 -4.23 -7.33
CA GLY A 299 -18.66 -4.70 -6.80
C GLY A 299 -18.53 -5.93 -5.87
N LEU A 300 -19.55 -6.78 -5.87
CA LEU A 300 -19.66 -7.96 -5.01
C LEU A 300 -19.03 -9.22 -5.61
N SER A 301 -18.95 -9.32 -6.94
CA SER A 301 -18.44 -10.50 -7.66
C SER A 301 -17.24 -10.20 -8.55
N GLY A 302 -16.94 -8.93 -8.83
CA GLY A 302 -15.88 -8.62 -9.77
C GLY A 302 -14.49 -8.98 -9.23
N GLU A 303 -13.63 -9.51 -10.09
CA GLU A 303 -12.26 -9.83 -9.72
C GLU A 303 -11.28 -9.50 -10.85
N THR A 304 -10.02 -9.33 -10.49
CA THR A 304 -8.93 -9.29 -11.46
C THR A 304 -7.88 -10.31 -11.09
N TYR A 305 -7.39 -11.07 -12.06
CA TYR A 305 -6.41 -12.12 -11.82
C TYR A 305 -5.47 -12.31 -13.01
N LEU A 306 -4.31 -12.92 -12.72
CA LEU A 306 -3.28 -13.23 -13.71
C LEU A 306 -3.20 -14.74 -13.93
N VAL A 307 -3.04 -15.15 -15.19
CA VAL A 307 -2.85 -16.56 -15.58
C VAL A 307 -1.58 -16.69 -16.42
N GLY A 308 -0.73 -17.66 -16.08
CA GLY A 308 0.49 -17.96 -16.83
C GLY A 308 0.22 -18.77 -18.10
N SER A 309 1.23 -18.92 -18.95
CA SER A 309 1.14 -19.73 -20.17
C SER A 309 0.94 -21.24 -19.91
N ASP A 310 1.09 -21.68 -18.66
CA ASP A 310 0.77 -23.03 -18.19
C ASP A 310 -0.70 -23.18 -17.74
N ASN A 311 -1.53 -22.18 -18.04
CA ASN A 311 -2.93 -22.07 -17.62
C ASN A 311 -3.13 -22.05 -16.10
N LYS A 312 -2.14 -21.63 -15.30
CA LYS A 312 -2.29 -21.53 -13.84
C LYS A 312 -2.26 -20.10 -13.33
N LEU A 313 -2.93 -19.84 -12.20
CA LEU A 313 -2.94 -18.52 -11.58
C LEU A 313 -1.53 -18.02 -11.21
N ARG A 314 -1.33 -16.71 -11.31
CA ARG A 314 -0.14 -15.94 -10.85
C ARG A 314 -0.48 -14.90 -9.78
N SER A 315 -1.76 -14.80 -9.44
CA SER A 315 -2.29 -13.98 -8.35
C SER A 315 -3.38 -14.75 -7.61
N GLU A 316 -3.66 -14.38 -6.36
CA GLU A 316 -4.78 -14.98 -5.62
C GLU A 316 -6.12 -14.62 -6.25
N SER A 317 -7.06 -15.56 -6.18
CA SER A 317 -8.47 -15.32 -6.50
C SER A 317 -9.14 -14.57 -5.36
N ARG A 318 -10.02 -13.62 -5.71
CA ARG A 318 -10.88 -12.92 -4.74
C ARG A 318 -11.68 -13.90 -3.89
N PHE A 319 -12.26 -14.91 -4.54
CA PHE A 319 -13.16 -15.85 -3.90
C PHE A 319 -12.47 -16.77 -2.90
N LEU A 320 -11.19 -17.10 -3.12
CA LEU A 320 -10.41 -17.81 -2.11
C LEU A 320 -10.21 -16.95 -0.85
N ILE A 321 -10.15 -15.62 -0.98
CA ILE A 321 -9.94 -14.70 0.14
C ILE A 321 -11.25 -14.42 0.88
N GLU A 322 -12.35 -14.13 0.16
CA GLU A 322 -13.63 -13.76 0.76
C GLU A 322 -14.41 -14.98 1.32
N ASP A 323 -14.43 -16.12 0.62
CA ASP A 323 -15.15 -17.33 1.05
C ASP A 323 -14.47 -18.61 0.53
N LYS A 324 -13.51 -19.09 1.34
CA LYS A 324 -12.73 -20.31 1.06
C LYS A 324 -13.60 -21.54 0.79
N GLU A 325 -14.67 -21.74 1.56
CA GLU A 325 -15.48 -22.95 1.48
C GLU A 325 -16.30 -22.99 0.19
N SER A 326 -16.92 -21.86 -0.17
CA SER A 326 -17.64 -21.76 -1.44
C SER A 326 -16.69 -21.87 -2.63
N TYR A 327 -15.51 -21.26 -2.55
CA TYR A 327 -14.48 -21.37 -3.57
C TYR A 327 -13.99 -22.82 -3.76
N TYR A 328 -13.72 -23.56 -2.68
CA TYR A 328 -13.34 -24.97 -2.77
C TYR A 328 -14.43 -25.85 -3.38
N LYS A 329 -15.71 -25.58 -3.07
CA LYS A 329 -16.84 -26.28 -3.68
C LYS A 329 -16.92 -25.99 -5.17
N ALA A 330 -16.81 -24.73 -5.57
CA ALA A 330 -16.82 -24.33 -6.98
C ALA A 330 -15.70 -25.02 -7.78
N LEU A 331 -14.48 -25.05 -7.24
CA LEU A 331 -13.36 -25.75 -7.89
C LEU A 331 -13.52 -27.27 -7.92
N ALA A 332 -14.15 -27.87 -6.90
CA ALA A 332 -14.43 -29.31 -6.91
C ALA A 332 -15.45 -29.71 -8.00
N THR A 333 -16.35 -28.79 -8.34
CA THR A 333 -17.33 -28.99 -9.43
C THR A 333 -16.84 -28.53 -10.79
N ALA A 334 -15.79 -27.70 -10.84
CA ALA A 334 -15.21 -27.20 -12.08
C ALA A 334 -14.48 -28.31 -12.85
N SER A 335 -14.55 -28.25 -14.17
CA SER A 335 -13.79 -29.14 -15.04
C SER A 335 -12.29 -28.91 -14.83
N HIS A 336 -11.56 -29.99 -14.49
CA HIS A 336 -10.10 -30.04 -14.49
C HIS A 336 -9.36 -29.17 -13.44
N GLN A 337 -9.53 -29.49 -12.15
CA GLN A 337 -8.77 -28.89 -11.03
C GLN A 337 -7.91 -29.93 -10.26
N PRO A 338 -6.77 -30.37 -10.82
CA PRO A 338 -5.98 -31.47 -10.24
C PRO A 338 -5.33 -31.13 -8.88
N ASN A 339 -5.16 -29.85 -8.57
CA ASN A 339 -4.38 -29.39 -7.42
C ASN A 339 -5.22 -28.92 -6.22
N LEU A 340 -6.52 -29.22 -6.15
CA LEU A 340 -7.40 -28.69 -5.10
C LEU A 340 -6.89 -29.00 -3.68
N ASN A 341 -6.35 -30.20 -3.44
CA ASN A 341 -5.78 -30.56 -2.13
C ASN A 341 -4.54 -29.71 -1.80
N LYS A 342 -3.68 -29.42 -2.79
CA LYS A 342 -2.53 -28.52 -2.60
C LYS A 342 -3.00 -27.09 -2.32
N ILE A 343 -4.00 -26.59 -3.05
CA ILE A 343 -4.58 -25.26 -2.80
C ILE A 343 -5.07 -25.13 -1.35
N LYS A 344 -5.72 -26.18 -0.81
CA LYS A 344 -6.13 -26.23 0.61
C LYS A 344 -4.93 -26.24 1.56
N GLY A 345 -3.92 -27.06 1.27
CA GLY A 345 -2.71 -27.20 2.10
C GLY A 345 -1.86 -25.92 2.17
N TYR A 346 -1.72 -25.19 1.05
CA TYR A 346 -1.02 -23.91 1.02
C TYR A 346 -1.89 -22.73 1.44
N GLY A 347 -3.22 -22.84 1.33
CA GLY A 347 -4.13 -21.71 1.46
C GLY A 347 -3.95 -20.67 0.34
N SER A 348 -3.45 -21.09 -0.83
CA SER A 348 -3.08 -20.24 -1.97
C SER A 348 -3.41 -20.96 -3.27
N ALA A 349 -3.92 -20.21 -4.26
CA ALA A 349 -4.24 -20.74 -5.58
C ALA A 349 -3.10 -20.59 -6.59
N ILE A 350 -2.05 -19.84 -6.23
CA ILE A 350 -1.00 -19.40 -7.15
C ILE A 350 -0.14 -20.58 -7.59
N GLY A 351 0.02 -20.72 -8.91
CA GLY A 351 0.76 -21.81 -9.55
C GLY A 351 0.10 -23.18 -9.38
N LEU A 352 -1.12 -23.22 -8.85
CA LEU A 352 -1.85 -24.45 -8.53
C LEU A 352 -3.21 -24.53 -9.23
N GLN A 353 -4.04 -23.48 -9.14
CA GLN A 353 -5.35 -23.46 -9.78
C GLN A 353 -5.20 -23.36 -11.30
N PHE A 354 -5.86 -24.27 -12.03
CA PHE A 354 -5.96 -24.19 -13.48
C PHE A 354 -7.08 -23.23 -13.89
N VAL A 355 -6.85 -22.42 -14.91
CA VAL A 355 -7.81 -21.46 -15.45
C VAL A 355 -7.72 -21.47 -16.96
N GLU A 356 -8.50 -22.35 -17.57
CA GLU A 356 -8.61 -22.46 -19.02
C GLU A 356 -10.00 -22.01 -19.46
N THR A 357 -10.11 -20.73 -19.81
CA THR A 357 -11.33 -20.11 -20.29
C THR A 357 -11.10 -19.52 -21.69
N LEU A 358 -12.18 -19.16 -22.38
CA LEU A 358 -12.08 -18.49 -23.69
C LEU A 358 -11.21 -17.22 -23.60
N GLY A 359 -11.40 -16.44 -22.54
CA GLY A 359 -10.64 -15.21 -22.30
C GLY A 359 -9.16 -15.45 -22.04
N THR A 360 -8.79 -16.44 -21.20
CA THR A 360 -7.38 -16.72 -20.91
C THR A 360 -6.64 -17.26 -22.13
N GLN A 361 -7.25 -18.16 -22.90
CA GLN A 361 -6.66 -18.67 -24.15
C GLN A 361 -6.42 -17.54 -25.16
N ARG A 362 -7.39 -16.66 -25.35
CA ARG A 362 -7.27 -15.51 -26.26
C ARG A 362 -6.21 -14.52 -25.80
N ALA A 363 -6.19 -14.16 -24.52
CA ALA A 363 -5.18 -13.27 -23.96
C ALA A 363 -3.76 -13.85 -24.09
N LEU A 364 -3.56 -15.13 -23.75
CA LEU A 364 -2.27 -15.81 -23.89
C LEU A 364 -1.81 -15.89 -25.36
N SER A 365 -2.74 -15.98 -26.32
CA SER A 365 -2.45 -15.90 -27.76
C SER A 365 -2.12 -14.47 -28.26
N GLY A 366 -2.29 -13.46 -27.40
CA GLY A 366 -1.94 -12.06 -27.69
C GLY A 366 -3.13 -11.12 -27.92
N SER A 367 -4.38 -11.58 -27.78
CA SER A 367 -5.57 -10.76 -28.01
C SER A 367 -5.92 -9.88 -26.81
N THR A 368 -6.30 -8.63 -27.08
CA THR A 368 -6.89 -7.72 -26.08
C THR A 368 -8.33 -7.45 -26.47
N ASP A 369 -9.29 -7.83 -25.65
CA ASP A 369 -10.70 -7.72 -26.01
C ASP A 369 -11.63 -7.74 -24.77
N PHE A 370 -12.93 -7.69 -25.01
CA PHE A 370 -14.00 -7.87 -24.05
C PHE A 370 -15.01 -8.90 -24.57
N THR A 371 -15.39 -9.89 -23.77
CA THR A 371 -16.39 -10.87 -24.19
C THR A 371 -17.09 -11.52 -22.99
N GLN A 372 -18.25 -12.12 -23.25
CA GLN A 372 -19.04 -12.86 -22.26
C GLN A 372 -18.78 -14.37 -22.41
N PHE A 373 -18.47 -15.06 -21.32
CA PHE A 373 -18.25 -16.51 -21.30
C PHE A 373 -18.42 -17.08 -19.88
N ILE A 374 -18.28 -18.39 -19.75
CA ILE A 374 -18.30 -19.10 -18.47
C ILE A 374 -16.88 -19.17 -17.89
N ASP A 375 -16.70 -18.65 -16.68
CA ASP A 375 -15.42 -18.62 -15.98
C ASP A 375 -15.01 -19.98 -15.39
N TYR A 376 -13.90 -20.01 -14.65
CA TYR A 376 -13.39 -21.22 -14.00
C TYR A 376 -14.27 -21.76 -12.87
N ARG A 377 -15.24 -20.97 -12.37
CA ARG A 377 -16.22 -21.39 -11.35
C ARG A 377 -17.47 -21.98 -11.97
N GLY A 378 -17.62 -21.91 -13.30
CA GLY A 378 -18.85 -22.29 -13.99
C GLY A 378 -19.90 -21.17 -13.99
N VAL A 379 -19.50 -19.92 -13.74
CA VAL A 379 -20.38 -18.75 -13.68
C VAL A 379 -20.23 -17.92 -14.94
N GLU A 380 -21.34 -17.39 -15.46
CA GLU A 380 -21.33 -16.51 -16.62
C GLU A 380 -20.82 -15.10 -16.23
N VAL A 381 -19.76 -14.65 -16.90
CA VAL A 381 -19.07 -13.39 -16.59
C VAL A 381 -18.95 -12.50 -17.82
N LEU A 382 -18.96 -11.19 -17.59
CA LEU A 382 -18.41 -10.21 -18.54
C LEU A 382 -16.92 -10.07 -18.22
N SER A 383 -16.07 -10.21 -19.24
CA SER A 383 -14.61 -10.30 -19.03
C SER A 383 -13.86 -9.43 -20.02
N ALA A 384 -13.05 -8.51 -19.49
CA ALA A 384 -12.05 -7.77 -20.25
C ALA A 384 -10.68 -8.41 -20.02
N TYR A 385 -9.97 -8.74 -21.10
CA TYR A 385 -8.69 -9.45 -21.01
C TYR A 385 -7.62 -8.90 -21.94
N THR A 386 -6.35 -9.07 -21.56
CA THR A 386 -5.18 -8.61 -22.33
C THR A 386 -3.92 -9.42 -21.98
N PRO A 387 -2.98 -9.62 -22.92
CA PRO A 387 -1.65 -10.12 -22.60
C PRO A 387 -0.80 -9.08 -21.85
N ILE A 388 -0.01 -9.58 -20.91
CA ILE A 388 1.19 -8.93 -20.37
C ILE A 388 2.39 -9.73 -20.86
N LYS A 389 3.28 -9.08 -21.62
CA LYS A 389 4.49 -9.71 -22.15
C LYS A 389 5.70 -9.18 -21.41
N TYR A 390 6.45 -10.07 -20.76
CA TYR A 390 7.70 -9.71 -20.12
C TYR A 390 8.79 -10.72 -20.49
N GLY A 391 9.79 -10.26 -21.24
CA GLY A 391 10.80 -11.16 -21.82
C GLY A 391 10.16 -12.23 -22.72
N GLU A 392 10.31 -13.49 -22.35
CA GLU A 392 9.87 -14.65 -23.15
C GLU A 392 8.51 -15.22 -22.75
N PHE A 393 7.93 -14.80 -21.61
CA PHE A 393 6.66 -15.35 -21.14
C PHE A 393 5.52 -14.33 -21.27
N THR A 394 4.31 -14.86 -21.42
CA THR A 394 3.07 -14.09 -21.55
C THR A 394 2.13 -14.50 -20.43
N TRP A 395 1.62 -13.51 -19.70
CA TRP A 395 0.52 -13.69 -18.76
C TRP A 395 -0.76 -13.13 -19.36
N ALA A 396 -1.89 -13.79 -19.09
CA ALA A 396 -3.21 -13.24 -19.34
C ALA A 396 -3.66 -12.48 -18.09
N LEU A 397 -4.00 -11.20 -18.26
CA LEU A 397 -4.66 -10.41 -17.24
C LEU A 397 -6.15 -10.40 -17.54
N MET A 398 -6.93 -10.78 -16.53
CA MET A 398 -8.38 -10.87 -16.58
C MET A 398 -8.98 -9.83 -15.63
N ALA A 399 -10.06 -9.18 -16.06
CA ALA A 399 -10.91 -8.35 -15.24
C ALA A 399 -12.35 -8.74 -15.53
N GLU A 400 -13.01 -9.33 -14.53
CA GLU A 400 -14.28 -10.04 -14.71
C GLU A 400 -15.31 -9.58 -13.69
N ILE A 401 -16.60 -9.72 -14.02
CA ILE A 401 -17.73 -9.54 -13.11
C ILE A 401 -18.86 -10.48 -13.52
N ASP A 402 -19.63 -10.99 -12.56
CA ASP A 402 -20.75 -11.88 -12.85
C ASP A 402 -21.83 -11.12 -13.64
N VAL A 403 -22.35 -11.74 -14.70
CA VAL A 403 -23.44 -11.19 -15.53
C VAL A 403 -24.67 -10.85 -14.69
N SER A 404 -24.95 -11.67 -13.68
CA SER A 404 -26.08 -11.45 -12.76
C SER A 404 -25.96 -10.17 -11.93
N GLU A 405 -24.74 -9.79 -11.53
CA GLU A 405 -24.49 -8.53 -10.82
C GLU A 405 -24.55 -7.35 -11.79
N ALA A 406 -23.84 -7.44 -12.92
CA ALA A 406 -23.76 -6.38 -13.93
C ALA A 406 -25.14 -5.92 -14.42
N PHE A 407 -26.08 -6.86 -14.54
CA PHE A 407 -27.45 -6.59 -14.99
C PHE A 407 -28.51 -6.59 -13.89
N SER A 408 -28.11 -6.63 -12.61
CA SER A 408 -29.04 -6.61 -11.46
C SER A 408 -29.93 -5.35 -11.44
N ALA A 409 -29.40 -4.20 -11.88
CA ALA A 409 -30.16 -2.96 -11.98
C ALA A 409 -31.19 -2.99 -13.12
N ALA A 410 -30.84 -3.55 -14.28
CA ALA A 410 -31.77 -3.69 -15.41
C ALA A 410 -32.89 -4.68 -15.11
N THR A 411 -32.60 -5.79 -14.44
CA THR A 411 -33.64 -6.75 -14.03
C THR A 411 -34.63 -6.15 -13.04
N LYS A 412 -34.16 -5.36 -12.06
CA LYS A 412 -35.04 -4.59 -11.15
C LYS A 412 -35.89 -3.57 -11.89
N LEU A 413 -35.30 -2.81 -12.81
CA LEU A 413 -36.03 -1.84 -13.63
C LEU A 413 -37.09 -2.54 -14.49
N SER A 414 -36.75 -3.67 -15.13
CA SER A 414 -37.66 -4.48 -15.93
C SER A 414 -38.90 -4.90 -15.14
N ASN A 415 -38.69 -5.41 -13.92
CA ASN A 415 -39.77 -5.84 -13.04
C ASN A 415 -40.68 -4.67 -12.62
N ASN A 416 -40.09 -3.50 -12.32
CA ASN A 416 -40.86 -2.30 -11.97
C ASN A 416 -41.66 -1.76 -13.18
N LEU A 417 -41.07 -1.76 -14.37
CA LEU A 417 -41.76 -1.35 -15.60
C LEU A 417 -42.95 -2.25 -15.91
N LEU A 418 -42.76 -3.58 -15.82
CA LEU A 418 -43.85 -4.55 -15.99
C LEU A 418 -44.99 -4.32 -14.99
N PHE A 419 -44.65 -4.11 -13.71
CA PHE A 419 -45.65 -3.85 -12.67
C PHE A 419 -46.43 -2.54 -12.93
N ASN A 420 -45.74 -1.46 -13.26
CA ASN A 420 -46.37 -0.17 -13.55
C ASN A 420 -47.22 -0.21 -14.82
N CYS A 421 -46.79 -0.90 -15.88
CA CYS A 421 -47.57 -1.10 -17.10
C CYS A 421 -48.89 -1.85 -16.81
N LEU A 422 -48.86 -2.87 -15.93
CA LEU A 422 -50.08 -3.59 -15.55
C LEU A 422 -51.09 -2.69 -14.81
N ILE A 423 -50.62 -1.82 -13.92
CA ILE A 423 -51.46 -0.84 -13.21
C ILE A 423 -52.08 0.15 -14.21
N LEU A 424 -51.27 0.68 -15.13
CA LEU A 424 -51.71 1.69 -16.11
C LEU A 424 -52.73 1.12 -17.10
N LEU A 425 -52.54 -0.13 -17.55
CA LEU A 425 -53.51 -0.84 -18.39
C LEU A 425 -54.84 -1.09 -17.67
N ALA A 426 -54.80 -1.40 -16.36
CA ALA A 426 -56.01 -1.55 -15.55
C ALA A 426 -56.79 -0.24 -15.42
N ILE A 427 -56.10 0.90 -15.25
CA ILE A 427 -56.70 2.23 -15.17
C ILE A 427 -57.31 2.63 -16.52
N ILE A 428 -56.59 2.44 -17.64
CA ILE A 428 -57.10 2.75 -18.99
C ILE A 428 -58.35 1.90 -19.30
N ALA A 429 -58.35 0.61 -18.96
CA ALA A 429 -59.51 -0.25 -19.12
C ALA A 429 -60.74 0.27 -18.36
N LEU A 430 -60.54 0.71 -17.11
CA LEU A 430 -61.60 1.28 -16.27
C LEU A 430 -62.19 2.56 -16.89
N ILE A 431 -61.33 3.47 -17.37
CA ILE A 431 -61.73 4.75 -17.98
C ILE A 431 -62.45 4.54 -19.32
N SER A 432 -61.98 3.61 -20.16
CA SER A 432 -62.61 3.30 -21.45
C SER A 432 -64.01 2.70 -21.30
N ILE A 433 -64.24 1.92 -20.24
CA ILE A 433 -65.57 1.40 -19.89
C ILE A 433 -66.51 2.55 -19.49
N ILE A 434 -66.02 3.50 -18.68
CA ILE A 434 -66.79 4.67 -18.24
C ILE A 434 -67.17 5.57 -19.42
N ILE A 435 -66.25 5.84 -20.35
CA ILE A 435 -66.49 6.69 -21.53
C ILE A 435 -67.45 6.03 -22.54
N GLY A 436 -67.32 4.72 -22.77
CA GLY A 436 -68.20 3.97 -23.67
C GLY A 436 -69.68 3.94 -23.23
N LEU A 437 -69.93 4.05 -21.93
CA LEU A 437 -71.28 4.12 -21.35
C LEU A 437 -71.95 5.48 -21.57
N ILE A 438 -71.19 6.58 -21.65
CA ILE A 438 -71.71 7.96 -21.76
C ILE A 438 -72.11 8.32 -23.20
N SER A 439 -71.36 7.88 -24.21
CA SER A 439 -71.52 8.29 -25.63
C SER A 439 -72.74 7.70 -26.36
N THR A 440 -73.35 6.67 -25.79
CA THR A 440 -74.47 5.95 -26.42
C THR A 440 -75.80 6.70 -26.32
N ASN A 441 -76.04 7.42 -25.22
CA ASN A 441 -77.39 7.85 -24.83
C ASN A 441 -77.79 9.24 -25.35
N LYS A 442 -76.96 9.93 -26.15
CA LYS A 442 -77.11 11.38 -26.38
C LYS A 442 -77.43 11.85 -27.81
N LEU A 443 -77.52 11.00 -28.83
CA LEU A 443 -77.30 11.48 -30.22
C LEU A 443 -78.47 11.48 -31.23
N VAL A 444 -79.55 10.70 -31.13
CA VAL A 444 -80.27 10.35 -32.38
C VAL A 444 -81.63 11.01 -32.66
N GLN A 445 -82.43 11.46 -31.69
CA GLN A 445 -83.76 12.05 -31.99
C GLN A 445 -84.11 13.48 -31.47
N PRO A 446 -83.47 14.09 -30.46
CA PRO A 446 -83.84 15.37 -29.80
C PRO A 446 -83.84 16.69 -30.56
N ILE A 447 -83.07 16.72 -31.64
CA ILE A 447 -82.22 17.89 -31.86
C ILE A 447 -82.98 19.06 -32.51
N ASN A 448 -84.10 18.80 -33.19
CA ASN A 448 -84.80 19.82 -33.99
C ASN A 448 -85.85 20.66 -33.24
N SER A 449 -86.41 20.21 -32.10
CA SER A 449 -87.39 21.00 -31.32
C SER A 449 -86.75 21.90 -30.25
N LEU A 450 -85.45 21.75 -29.98
CA LEU A 450 -84.73 22.48 -28.93
C LEU A 450 -84.23 23.86 -29.38
N VAL A 451 -83.90 23.99 -30.67
CA VAL A 451 -83.31 25.21 -31.24
C VAL A 451 -84.25 26.42 -31.13
N ALA A 452 -85.57 26.21 -31.14
CA ALA A 452 -86.56 27.29 -31.06
C ALA A 452 -86.79 27.86 -29.64
N SER A 453 -86.54 27.09 -28.58
CA SER A 453 -86.76 27.52 -27.18
C SER A 453 -85.53 28.16 -26.53
N ILE A 454 -84.32 27.89 -27.03
CA ILE A 454 -83.05 28.47 -26.54
C ILE A 454 -82.93 29.96 -26.87
N THR A 455 -83.46 30.39 -28.02
CA THR A 455 -83.40 31.79 -28.49
C THR A 455 -84.17 32.77 -27.59
N ASN A 456 -85.13 32.29 -26.80
CA ASN A 456 -85.98 33.13 -25.93
C ASN A 456 -85.38 33.36 -24.52
N ILE A 457 -84.42 32.52 -24.09
CA ILE A 457 -83.74 32.63 -22.79
C ILE A 457 -82.43 33.44 -22.89
N ALA A 458 -81.88 33.56 -24.10
CA ALA A 458 -80.67 34.35 -24.38
C ALA A 458 -80.87 35.89 -24.37
N GLN A 459 -82.09 36.40 -24.14
CA GLN A 459 -82.44 37.84 -24.21
C GLN A 459 -83.07 38.41 -22.92
N GLY A 460 -83.06 37.70 -21.79
CA GLY A 460 -83.72 38.13 -20.54
C GLY A 460 -82.80 38.32 -19.32
N ASP A 461 -83.30 39.02 -18.29
CA ASP A 461 -82.61 39.52 -17.07
C ASP A 461 -82.11 38.44 -16.06
N GLY A 462 -81.63 37.28 -16.51
CA GLY A 462 -80.90 36.34 -15.66
C GLY A 462 -81.73 35.56 -14.61
N ASP A 463 -83.05 35.40 -14.81
CA ASP A 463 -83.92 34.60 -13.93
C ASP A 463 -83.74 33.09 -14.19
N LEU A 464 -82.98 32.41 -13.32
CA LEU A 464 -82.68 30.98 -13.41
C LEU A 464 -83.80 30.09 -12.85
N THR A 465 -85.00 30.64 -12.59
CA THR A 465 -86.15 29.87 -12.07
C THR A 465 -87.12 29.35 -13.15
N ALA A 466 -86.97 29.79 -14.41
CA ALA A 466 -87.84 29.42 -15.54
C ALA A 466 -87.62 27.97 -16.04
N LYS A 467 -88.69 27.28 -16.51
CA LYS A 467 -88.65 25.88 -16.97
C LYS A 467 -89.31 25.69 -18.33
N LEU A 468 -88.71 24.86 -19.19
CA LEU A 468 -89.25 24.44 -20.49
C LEU A 468 -90.24 23.26 -20.36
N ASP A 469 -91.43 23.39 -20.96
CA ASP A 469 -92.53 22.41 -20.92
C ASP A 469 -92.34 21.16 -21.83
N ILE A 470 -91.42 21.24 -22.79
CA ILE A 470 -90.99 20.10 -23.65
C ILE A 470 -90.40 18.93 -22.82
N ALA A 471 -90.02 19.20 -21.55
CA ALA A 471 -89.55 18.23 -20.57
C ALA A 471 -90.56 17.13 -20.18
N LYS A 472 -91.82 17.21 -20.64
CA LYS A 472 -92.86 16.19 -20.40
C LYS A 472 -92.80 15.00 -21.39
N ARG A 473 -91.97 15.08 -22.43
CA ARG A 473 -91.71 13.94 -23.34
C ARG A 473 -90.81 12.89 -22.68
N SER A 474 -90.90 11.65 -23.16
CA SER A 474 -90.20 10.48 -22.61
C SER A 474 -89.15 9.89 -23.57
N ASP A 475 -88.69 10.69 -24.53
CA ASP A 475 -87.65 10.37 -25.53
C ASP A 475 -86.46 11.33 -25.39
N GLU A 476 -85.38 11.15 -26.17
CA GLU A 476 -84.16 11.93 -26.01
C GLU A 476 -84.42 13.45 -26.23
N ILE A 477 -85.48 13.87 -26.95
CA ILE A 477 -85.93 15.29 -27.07
C ILE A 477 -86.45 15.83 -25.75
N GLY A 478 -87.28 15.05 -25.08
CA GLY A 478 -87.74 15.33 -23.72
C GLY A 478 -86.58 15.36 -22.74
N ASP A 479 -85.55 14.54 -22.93
CA ASP A 479 -84.32 14.58 -22.14
C ASP A 479 -83.44 15.78 -22.46
N ILE A 480 -83.49 16.43 -23.64
CA ILE A 480 -82.83 17.74 -23.81
C ILE A 480 -83.67 18.90 -23.23
N GLY A 481 -85.01 18.84 -23.25
CA GLY A 481 -85.84 19.75 -22.45
C GLY A 481 -85.61 19.61 -20.94
N LYS A 482 -85.45 18.38 -20.43
CA LYS A 482 -85.01 18.08 -19.05
C LYS A 482 -83.53 18.38 -18.84
N ALA A 483 -82.64 18.20 -19.81
CA ALA A 483 -81.22 18.53 -19.72
C ALA A 483 -80.98 20.03 -19.83
N PHE A 484 -81.88 20.79 -20.45
CA PHE A 484 -81.90 22.25 -20.46
C PHE A 484 -82.45 22.79 -19.13
N ASN A 485 -83.53 22.22 -18.59
CA ASN A 485 -83.96 22.51 -17.22
C ASN A 485 -82.93 22.04 -16.17
N GLN A 486 -82.23 20.93 -16.40
CA GLN A 486 -81.06 20.50 -15.63
C GLN A 486 -79.83 21.33 -15.94
N PHE A 487 -79.71 21.97 -17.11
CA PHE A 487 -78.61 22.86 -17.47
C PHE A 487 -78.81 24.20 -16.77
N VAL A 488 -80.01 24.76 -16.75
CA VAL A 488 -80.39 25.91 -15.91
C VAL A 488 -80.27 25.55 -14.43
N SER A 489 -80.68 24.34 -14.00
CA SER A 489 -80.41 23.85 -12.65
C SER A 489 -78.93 23.57 -12.37
N LYS A 490 -78.13 23.22 -13.38
CA LYS A 490 -76.67 23.05 -13.29
C LYS A 490 -75.96 24.38 -13.30
N ILE A 491 -76.45 25.39 -14.02
CA ILE A 491 -75.96 26.77 -13.98
C ILE A 491 -76.29 27.33 -12.60
N ARG A 492 -77.49 27.07 -12.06
CA ARG A 492 -77.82 27.35 -10.67
C ARG A 492 -76.88 26.64 -9.68
N HIS A 493 -76.61 25.34 -9.87
CA HIS A 493 -75.63 24.62 -9.04
C HIS A 493 -74.19 25.11 -9.26
N ILE A 494 -73.80 25.51 -10.47
CA ILE A 494 -72.50 26.10 -10.77
C ILE A 494 -72.38 27.47 -10.10
N ILE A 495 -73.45 28.27 -10.05
CA ILE A 495 -73.49 29.55 -9.35
C ILE A 495 -73.39 29.33 -7.83
N ILE A 496 -74.07 28.31 -7.28
CA ILE A 496 -73.90 27.88 -5.87
C ILE A 496 -72.48 27.33 -5.61
N ASP A 497 -71.92 26.55 -6.53
CA ASP A 497 -70.57 26.00 -6.44
C ASP A 497 -69.52 27.13 -6.56
N ILE A 498 -69.76 28.16 -7.39
CA ILE A 498 -68.91 29.35 -7.50
C ILE A 498 -68.98 30.17 -6.21
N ASP A 499 -70.13 30.29 -5.56
CA ASP A 499 -70.24 30.95 -4.25
C ASP A 499 -69.48 30.16 -3.16
N HIS A 500 -69.64 28.84 -3.09
CA HIS A 500 -68.83 27.98 -2.21
C HIS A 500 -67.33 28.03 -2.53
N HIS A 501 -66.94 28.01 -3.81
CA HIS A 501 -65.55 28.12 -4.23
C HIS A 501 -64.98 29.51 -3.97
N ALA A 502 -65.78 30.58 -4.03
CA ALA A 502 -65.38 31.93 -3.62
C ALA A 502 -65.11 31.99 -2.11
N VAL A 503 -65.96 31.36 -1.28
CA VAL A 503 -65.72 31.22 0.16
C VAL A 503 -64.45 30.40 0.44
N GLN A 504 -64.25 29.29 -0.28
CA GLN A 504 -63.06 28.46 -0.14
C GLN A 504 -61.78 29.16 -0.64
N LEU A 505 -61.88 30.00 -1.68
CA LEU A 505 -60.78 30.84 -2.17
C LEU A 505 -60.42 31.92 -1.16
N ALA A 506 -61.41 32.53 -0.50
CA ALA A 506 -61.16 33.48 0.59
C ALA A 506 -60.44 32.81 1.76
N SER A 507 -60.90 31.64 2.21
CA SER A 507 -60.23 30.86 3.28
C SER A 507 -58.81 30.43 2.89
N SER A 508 -58.61 29.96 1.66
CA SER A 508 -57.27 29.59 1.16
C SER A 508 -56.34 30.80 1.07
N SER A 509 -56.88 31.99 0.79
CA SER A 509 -56.11 33.25 0.74
C SER A 509 -55.74 33.75 2.14
N GLU A 510 -56.58 33.52 3.15
CA GLU A 510 -56.20 33.79 4.55
C GLU A 510 -55.10 32.82 5.03
N GLU A 511 -55.21 31.53 4.70
CA GLU A 511 -54.19 30.54 5.01
C GLU A 511 -52.86 30.85 4.30
N LEU A 512 -52.90 31.22 3.01
CA LEU A 512 -51.72 31.65 2.26
C LEU A 512 -51.08 32.90 2.87
N SER A 513 -51.88 33.85 3.36
CA SER A 513 -51.36 35.03 4.07
C SER A 513 -50.65 34.64 5.37
N ALA A 514 -51.21 33.72 6.15
CA ALA A 514 -50.60 33.22 7.38
C ALA A 514 -49.26 32.50 7.12
N VAL A 515 -49.21 31.61 6.13
CA VAL A 515 -47.98 30.91 5.72
C VAL A 515 -46.92 31.87 5.17
N THR A 516 -47.35 32.92 4.47
CA THR A 516 -46.45 33.97 3.95
C THR A 516 -45.84 34.80 5.09
N LEU A 517 -46.63 35.11 6.13
CA LEU A 517 -46.15 35.81 7.32
C LEU A 517 -45.10 34.97 8.07
N GLU A 518 -45.34 33.66 8.20
CA GLU A 518 -44.37 32.72 8.77
C GLU A 518 -43.10 32.63 7.93
N SER A 519 -43.23 32.55 6.61
CA SER A 519 -42.09 32.53 5.68
C SER A 519 -41.22 33.79 5.81
N ASN A 520 -41.82 34.97 5.96
CA ASN A 520 -41.07 36.21 6.21
C ASN A 520 -40.26 36.16 7.52
N ASN A 521 -40.82 35.59 8.60
CA ASN A 521 -40.07 35.40 9.85
C ASN A 521 -38.87 34.46 9.68
N ILE A 522 -39.03 33.40 8.88
CA ILE A 522 -37.94 32.47 8.55
C ILE A 522 -36.85 33.20 7.74
N VAL A 523 -37.22 34.02 6.76
CA VAL A 523 -36.27 34.81 5.95
C VAL A 523 -35.44 35.76 6.82
N VAL A 524 -36.06 36.42 7.81
CA VAL A 524 -35.34 37.28 8.78
C VAL A 524 -34.34 36.47 9.62
N LEU A 525 -34.74 35.31 10.12
CA LEU A 525 -33.84 34.41 10.87
C LEU A 525 -32.69 33.90 9.99
N GLN A 526 -32.97 33.56 8.74
CA GLN A 526 -31.96 33.12 7.77
C GLN A 526 -30.94 34.23 7.51
N LYS A 527 -31.38 35.49 7.34
CA LYS A 527 -30.49 36.64 7.16
C LYS A 527 -29.49 36.78 8.32
N ILE A 528 -29.97 36.68 9.57
CA ILE A 528 -29.12 36.73 10.76
C ILE A 528 -28.10 35.58 10.76
N LYS A 529 -28.50 34.37 10.38
CA LYS A 529 -27.61 33.20 10.33
C LYS A 529 -26.57 33.30 9.22
N THR A 530 -26.93 33.85 8.07
CA THR A 530 -25.99 34.13 6.97
C THR A 530 -24.93 35.14 7.41
N GLU A 531 -25.33 36.21 8.08
CA GLU A 531 -24.40 37.23 8.62
C GLU A 531 -23.42 36.65 9.64
N GLN A 532 -23.91 35.82 10.58
CA GLN A 532 -23.06 35.11 11.54
C GLN A 532 -22.07 34.17 10.85
N THR A 533 -22.51 33.44 9.82
CA THR A 533 -21.64 32.54 9.07
C THR A 533 -20.56 33.31 8.32
N ASN A 534 -20.89 34.49 7.78
CA ASN A 534 -19.93 35.35 7.11
C ASN A 534 -18.81 35.81 8.04
N GLN A 535 -19.15 36.20 9.29
CA GLN A 535 -18.16 36.56 10.30
C GLN A 535 -17.21 35.40 10.60
N VAL A 536 -17.75 34.19 10.83
CA VAL A 536 -16.94 32.98 11.09
C VAL A 536 -16.03 32.66 9.91
N MET A 537 -16.48 32.82 8.67
CA MET A 537 -15.63 32.60 7.49
C MET A 537 -14.48 33.62 7.39
N SER A 538 -14.71 34.87 7.80
CA SER A 538 -13.66 35.88 7.87
C SER A 538 -12.59 35.52 8.91
N GLU A 539 -13.00 35.12 10.11
CA GLU A 539 -12.10 34.64 11.17
C GLU A 539 -11.34 33.37 10.75
N PHE A 540 -12.02 32.46 10.04
CA PHE A 540 -11.41 31.24 9.52
C PHE A 540 -10.38 31.53 8.42
N GLY A 541 -10.67 32.49 7.53
CA GLY A 541 -9.72 32.98 6.53
C GLY A 541 -8.46 33.59 7.15
N ALA A 542 -8.62 34.39 8.22
CA ALA A 542 -7.47 34.92 8.98
C ALA A 542 -6.62 33.80 9.60
N SER A 543 -7.27 32.79 10.19
CA SER A 543 -6.59 31.63 10.80
C SER A 543 -5.79 30.82 9.77
N ILE A 544 -6.32 30.64 8.56
CA ILE A 544 -5.61 29.92 7.48
C ILE A 544 -4.35 30.69 7.04
N ASN A 545 -4.44 32.02 6.94
CA ASN A 545 -3.27 32.84 6.62
C ASN A 545 -2.20 32.74 7.72
N GLU A 546 -2.60 32.75 8.98
CA GLU A 546 -1.69 32.55 10.11
C GLU A 546 -1.00 31.17 10.06
N ILE A 547 -1.73 30.10 9.71
CA ILE A 547 -1.14 28.77 9.52
C ILE A 547 -0.11 28.77 8.38
N ALA A 548 -0.39 29.46 7.27
CA ALA A 548 0.52 29.57 6.14
C ALA A 548 1.82 30.30 6.52
N ASP A 549 1.71 31.45 7.19
CA ASP A 549 2.86 32.23 7.66
C ASP A 549 3.67 31.44 8.70
N ASN A 550 3.00 30.80 9.67
CA ASN A 550 3.68 30.01 10.69
C ASN A 550 4.39 28.78 10.08
N SER A 551 3.82 28.22 9.01
CA SER A 551 4.48 27.17 8.24
C SER A 551 5.72 27.72 7.50
N LEU A 552 5.67 28.88 6.88
CA LEU A 552 6.88 29.46 6.26
C LEU A 552 7.96 29.76 7.31
N HIS A 553 7.59 30.36 8.43
CA HIS A 553 8.53 30.69 9.50
C HIS A 553 9.16 29.44 10.14
N THR A 554 8.37 28.40 10.39
CA THR A 554 8.89 27.12 10.90
C THR A 554 9.86 26.48 9.90
N ALA A 555 9.66 26.67 8.59
CA ALA A 555 10.55 26.13 7.57
C ALA A 555 11.92 26.83 7.61
N GLU A 556 11.95 28.14 7.80
CA GLU A 556 13.19 28.91 7.99
C GLU A 556 13.96 28.44 9.23
N LEU A 557 13.29 28.32 10.39
CA LEU A 557 13.90 27.83 11.63
C LEU A 557 14.45 26.41 11.49
N THR A 558 13.74 25.52 10.78
CA THR A 558 14.27 24.17 10.51
C THR A 558 15.49 24.20 9.60
N ASN A 559 15.55 25.11 8.62
CA ASN A 559 16.71 25.21 7.75
C ASN A 559 17.95 25.71 8.52
N GLU A 560 17.76 26.70 9.40
CA GLU A 560 18.81 27.18 10.32
C GLU A 560 19.30 26.07 11.26
N ALA A 561 18.39 25.34 11.92
CA ALA A 561 18.73 24.24 12.81
C ALA A 561 19.46 23.08 12.09
N SER A 562 19.10 22.80 10.83
CA SER A 562 19.80 21.83 10.00
C SER A 562 21.22 22.29 9.67
N GLY A 563 21.38 23.57 9.31
CA GLY A 563 22.69 24.20 9.09
C GLY A 563 23.60 24.12 10.31
N GLU A 564 23.10 24.45 11.50
CA GLU A 564 23.86 24.34 12.74
C GLU A 564 24.19 22.88 13.09
N SER A 565 23.26 21.94 12.89
CA SER A 565 23.54 20.51 13.12
C SER A 565 24.69 20.00 12.25
N LEU A 566 24.75 20.44 10.98
CA LEU A 566 25.86 20.11 10.08
C LEU A 566 27.17 20.77 10.52
N ARG A 567 27.13 22.03 10.96
CA ARG A 567 28.31 22.75 11.46
C ARG A 567 28.90 22.08 12.71
N VAL A 568 28.06 21.67 13.66
CA VAL A 568 28.52 20.96 14.87
C VAL A 568 29.01 19.54 14.53
N ALA A 569 28.44 18.88 13.52
CA ALA A 569 28.95 17.60 13.04
C ALA A 569 30.36 17.73 12.43
N ASP A 570 30.62 18.80 11.67
CA ASP A 570 31.96 19.11 11.15
C ASP A 570 32.95 19.44 12.28
N LEU A 571 32.53 20.25 13.26
CA LEU A 571 33.32 20.53 14.45
C LEU A 571 33.66 19.25 15.23
N SER A 572 32.73 18.30 15.31
CA SER A 572 32.96 16.99 15.92
C SER A 572 33.97 16.17 15.13
N ALA A 573 33.95 16.22 13.80
CA ALA A 573 34.96 15.58 12.96
C ALA A 573 36.37 16.18 13.19
N ASN A 574 36.46 17.50 13.33
CA ASN A 574 37.73 18.18 13.67
C ASN A 574 38.21 17.82 15.08
N ALA A 575 37.31 17.76 16.07
CA ALA A 575 37.64 17.32 17.43
C ALA A 575 38.13 15.87 17.46
N HIS A 576 37.56 14.99 16.63
CA HIS A 576 38.02 13.62 16.47
C HIS A 576 39.48 13.56 15.98
N LEU A 577 39.83 14.36 14.96
CA LEU A 577 41.20 14.44 14.45
C LEU A 577 42.18 14.92 15.53
N ALA A 578 41.82 15.98 16.28
CA ALA A 578 42.65 16.53 17.33
C ALA A 578 42.89 15.55 18.49
N ILE A 579 41.86 14.79 18.91
CA ILE A 579 42.01 13.77 19.96
C ILE A 579 42.82 12.58 19.45
N ASN A 580 42.69 12.22 18.18
CA ASN A 580 43.51 11.17 17.58
C ASN A 580 45.01 11.56 17.55
N GLU A 581 45.33 12.78 17.13
CA GLU A 581 46.69 13.33 17.16
C GLU A 581 47.26 13.39 18.59
N LEU A 582 46.42 13.76 19.57
CA LEU A 582 46.78 13.68 20.99
C LEU A 582 47.09 12.23 21.42
N GLY A 583 46.28 11.27 20.98
CA GLY A 583 46.50 9.85 21.23
C GLY A 583 47.81 9.33 20.65
N GLU A 584 48.17 9.76 19.44
CA GLU A 584 49.47 9.45 18.82
C GLU A 584 50.63 10.07 19.59
N SER A 585 50.50 11.33 20.01
CA SER A 585 51.51 12.03 20.82
C SER A 585 51.76 11.35 22.16
N VAL A 586 50.68 10.93 22.86
CA VAL A 586 50.75 10.17 24.12
C VAL A 586 51.42 8.81 23.89
N SER A 587 51.10 8.13 22.79
CA SER A 587 51.73 6.85 22.41
C SER A 587 53.23 7.01 22.14
N SER A 588 53.65 8.09 21.49
CA SER A 588 55.05 8.41 21.26
C SER A 588 55.79 8.69 22.57
N ALA A 589 55.23 9.52 23.46
CA ALA A 589 55.78 9.80 24.78
C ALA A 589 55.91 8.52 25.64
N ALA A 590 54.94 7.59 25.54
CA ALA A 590 55.01 6.29 26.21
C ALA A 590 56.20 5.45 25.72
N LYS A 591 56.47 5.44 24.40
CA LYS A 591 57.64 4.74 23.82
C LYS A 591 58.96 5.32 24.30
N GLU A 592 59.09 6.66 24.33
CA GLU A 592 60.30 7.32 24.83
C GLU A 592 60.55 7.00 26.31
N LEU A 593 59.50 6.99 27.14
CA LEU A 593 59.61 6.60 28.54
C LEU A 593 59.96 5.11 28.72
N GLN A 594 59.45 4.24 27.85
CA GLN A 594 59.80 2.82 27.85
C GLN A 594 61.28 2.61 27.48
N GLN A 595 61.79 3.38 26.51
CA GLN A 595 63.21 3.38 26.17
C GLN A 595 64.08 3.90 27.32
N LEU A 596 63.65 4.99 27.98
CA LEU A 596 64.31 5.49 29.19
C LEU A 596 64.34 4.41 30.29
N ASN A 597 63.24 3.68 30.49
CA ASN A 597 63.18 2.61 31.49
C ASN A 597 64.20 1.48 31.18
N SER A 598 64.41 1.16 29.90
CA SER A 598 65.46 0.23 29.46
C SER A 598 66.86 0.77 29.73
N GLN A 599 67.12 2.04 29.40
CA GLN A 599 68.43 2.67 29.64
C GLN A 599 68.78 2.74 31.14
N VAL A 600 67.77 2.98 31.99
CA VAL A 600 67.90 2.98 33.45
C VAL A 600 68.26 1.58 33.98
N GLU A 601 67.78 0.52 33.33
CA GLU A 601 68.13 -0.87 33.64
C GLU A 601 69.57 -1.21 33.23
N ASP A 602 70.02 -0.74 32.06
CA ASP A 602 71.41 -0.86 31.62
C ASP A 602 72.37 -0.15 32.58
N ILE A 603 72.05 1.07 33.01
CA ILE A 603 72.84 1.81 34.01
C ILE A 603 72.89 1.04 35.33
N SER A 604 71.77 0.45 35.77
CA SER A 604 71.73 -0.37 36.99
C SER A 604 72.68 -1.56 36.91
N SER A 605 72.76 -2.22 35.74
CA SER A 605 73.69 -3.32 35.47
C SER A 605 75.15 -2.85 35.53
N VAL A 606 75.48 -1.74 34.88
CA VAL A 606 76.83 -1.14 34.92
C VAL A 606 77.24 -0.78 36.34
N LEU A 607 76.35 -0.18 37.13
CA LEU A 607 76.62 0.14 38.53
C LEU A 607 76.88 -1.11 39.37
N SER A 608 76.18 -2.22 39.12
CA SER A 608 76.48 -3.49 39.79
C SER A 608 77.89 -4.00 39.43
N VAL A 609 78.34 -3.84 38.19
CA VAL A 609 79.72 -4.18 37.81
C VAL A 609 80.74 -3.28 38.50
N ILE A 610 80.48 -1.97 38.59
CA ILE A 610 81.37 -1.02 39.28
C ILE A 610 81.46 -1.33 40.78
N ASP A 611 80.34 -1.65 41.41
CA ASP A 611 80.29 -2.06 42.83
C ASP A 611 81.15 -3.32 43.07
N ASN A 612 81.01 -4.33 42.21
CA ASN A 612 81.85 -5.53 42.24
C ASN A 612 83.35 -5.22 42.01
N ILE A 613 83.69 -4.30 41.10
CA ILE A 613 85.07 -3.89 40.85
C ILE A 613 85.63 -3.12 42.06
N ALA A 614 84.84 -2.23 42.66
CA ALA A 614 85.23 -1.50 43.87
C ALA A 614 85.48 -2.47 45.03
N GLU A 615 84.63 -3.47 45.21
CA GLU A 615 84.80 -4.53 46.20
C GLU A 615 86.07 -5.37 45.95
N GLN A 616 86.29 -5.80 44.70
CA GLN A 616 87.51 -6.51 44.31
C GLN A 616 88.77 -5.67 44.50
N THR A 617 88.71 -4.38 44.17
CA THR A 617 89.82 -3.43 44.33
C THR A 617 90.12 -3.21 45.81
N ASN A 618 89.08 -3.13 46.65
CA ASN A 618 89.21 -3.05 48.10
C ASN A 618 89.88 -4.31 48.69
N LEU A 619 89.53 -5.51 48.21
CA LEU A 619 90.16 -6.78 48.61
C LEU A 619 91.61 -6.90 48.12
N LEU A 620 91.90 -6.49 46.88
CA LEU A 620 93.26 -6.46 46.32
C LEU A 620 94.15 -5.47 47.08
N ALA A 621 93.64 -4.28 47.38
CA ALA A 621 94.33 -3.27 48.16
C ALA A 621 94.58 -3.74 49.59
N LEU A 622 93.62 -4.44 50.21
CA LEU A 622 93.80 -5.07 51.53
C LEU A 622 94.92 -6.12 51.49
N ASN A 623 94.94 -7.01 50.50
CA ASN A 623 96.00 -8.01 50.33
C ASN A 623 97.37 -7.36 50.10
N ALA A 624 97.43 -6.29 49.30
CA ALA A 624 98.65 -5.52 49.06
C ALA A 624 99.14 -4.79 50.32
N ALA A 625 98.24 -4.24 51.14
CA ALA A 625 98.58 -3.60 52.41
C ALA A 625 99.14 -4.61 53.42
N ILE A 626 98.56 -5.82 53.49
CA ILE A 626 99.06 -6.93 54.32
C ILE A 626 100.49 -7.32 53.87
N GLU A 627 100.73 -7.50 52.57
CA GLU A 627 102.05 -7.92 52.07
C GLU A 627 103.11 -6.80 52.18
N ALA A 628 102.69 -5.54 52.03
CA ALA A 628 103.54 -4.37 52.29
C ALA A 628 103.94 -4.25 53.78
N ALA A 629 103.01 -4.56 54.70
CA ALA A 629 103.32 -4.65 56.13
C ALA A 629 104.29 -5.80 56.44
N ARG A 630 104.17 -6.91 55.70
CA ARG A 630 105.05 -8.10 55.79
C ARG A 630 106.49 -7.83 55.35
N ALA A 631 106.70 -6.91 54.39
CA ALA A 631 108.01 -6.49 53.88
C ALA A 631 108.75 -5.46 54.78
N GLY A 632 108.18 -5.06 55.93
CA GLY A 632 108.85 -4.21 56.93
C GLY A 632 109.25 -2.82 56.41
N LYS A 633 110.47 -2.34 56.73
CA LYS A 633 110.93 -0.98 56.35
C LYS A 633 110.96 -0.76 54.83
N SER A 634 111.11 -1.80 54.01
CA SER A 634 111.16 -1.70 52.54
C SER A 634 109.77 -1.56 51.89
N GLY A 635 108.69 -2.00 52.56
CA GLY A 635 107.31 -1.96 52.04
C GLY A 635 106.52 -0.70 52.42
N ARG A 636 107.12 0.22 53.19
CA ARG A 636 106.40 1.36 53.79
C ARG A 636 105.74 2.29 52.77
N GLY A 637 106.41 2.54 51.63
CA GLY A 637 105.84 3.32 50.53
C GLY A 637 104.68 2.61 49.84
N PHE A 638 104.75 1.29 49.67
CA PHE A 638 103.67 0.48 49.09
C PHE A 638 102.45 0.38 50.01
N SER A 639 102.64 0.34 51.34
CA SER A 639 101.53 0.29 52.31
C SER A 639 100.67 1.55 52.25
N VAL A 640 101.28 2.73 52.12
CA VAL A 640 100.55 4.00 52.00
C VAL A 640 99.73 4.04 50.72
N VAL A 641 100.31 3.60 49.60
CA VAL A 641 99.58 3.51 48.32
C VAL A 641 98.43 2.50 48.41
N ALA A 642 98.63 1.36 49.06
CA ALA A 642 97.59 0.35 49.23
C ALA A 642 96.42 0.85 50.11
N ASP A 643 96.68 1.56 51.21
CA ASP A 643 95.62 2.17 52.04
C ASP A 643 94.88 3.31 51.30
N GLU A 644 95.57 4.07 50.46
CA GLU A 644 94.95 5.10 49.63
C GLU A 644 94.04 4.47 48.55
N VAL A 645 94.49 3.39 47.89
CA VAL A 645 93.67 2.62 46.94
C VAL A 645 92.47 1.98 47.63
N ARG A 646 92.64 1.47 48.87
CA ARG A 646 91.55 0.90 49.67
C ARG A 646 90.50 1.96 50.02
N THR A 647 90.94 3.13 50.44
CA THR A 647 90.06 4.28 50.75
C THR A 647 89.33 4.78 49.51
N LEU A 648 90.00 4.82 48.35
CA LEU A 648 89.40 5.17 47.08
C LEU A 648 88.36 4.14 46.63
N ALA A 649 88.64 2.85 46.80
CA ALA A 649 87.71 1.76 46.52
C ALA A 649 86.46 1.84 47.41
N GLY A 650 86.62 2.11 48.71
CA GLY A 650 85.50 2.34 49.64
C GLY A 650 84.64 3.55 49.25
N LYS A 651 85.25 4.69 48.91
CA LYS A 651 84.53 5.88 48.39
C LYS A 651 83.81 5.60 47.07
N THR A 652 84.40 4.77 46.21
CA THR A 652 83.78 4.36 44.93
C THR A 652 82.55 3.49 45.18
N GLN A 653 82.63 2.57 46.15
CA GLN A 653 81.51 1.71 46.54
C GLN A 653 80.35 2.53 47.14
N GLU A 654 80.66 3.42 48.09
CA GLU A 654 79.68 4.33 48.71
C GLU A 654 78.95 5.19 47.65
N SER A 655 79.72 5.78 46.73
CA SER A 655 79.15 6.58 45.62
C SER A 655 78.29 5.73 44.68
N THR A 656 78.68 4.47 44.43
CA THR A 656 77.93 3.55 43.56
C THR A 656 76.58 3.18 44.17
N ILE A 657 76.54 2.92 45.48
CA ILE A 657 75.29 2.68 46.23
C ILE A 657 74.39 3.93 46.20
N GLU A 658 74.95 5.13 46.38
CA GLU A 658 74.17 6.36 46.31
C GLU A 658 73.53 6.58 44.93
N ILE A 659 74.28 6.29 43.85
CA ILE A 659 73.78 6.36 42.47
C ILE A 659 72.72 5.27 42.23
N GLN A 660 72.93 4.03 42.70
CA GLN A 660 71.93 2.95 42.59
C GLN A 660 70.58 3.36 43.22
N GLU A 661 70.57 4.00 44.39
CA GLU A 661 69.34 4.50 45.01
C GLU A 661 68.68 5.64 44.20
N LYS A 662 69.45 6.56 43.60
CA LYS A 662 68.91 7.57 42.68
C LYS A 662 68.30 6.92 41.41
N ILE A 663 68.96 5.92 40.85
CA ILE A 663 68.50 5.18 39.65
C ILE A 663 67.25 4.36 39.95
N LYS A 664 67.16 3.75 41.13
CA LYS A 664 65.95 3.05 41.59
C LYS A 664 64.75 3.99 41.71
N ARG A 665 64.95 5.19 42.26
CA ARG A 665 63.90 6.25 42.27
C ARG A 665 63.52 6.69 40.86
N LEU A 666 64.48 6.84 39.96
CA LEU A 666 64.25 7.19 38.56
C LEU A 666 63.42 6.09 37.83
N LYS A 667 63.76 4.81 38.03
CA LYS A 667 63.01 3.65 37.50
C LYS A 667 61.55 3.64 37.98
N ALA A 668 61.35 3.83 39.29
CA ALA A 668 60.02 3.90 39.88
C ALA A 668 59.21 5.09 39.32
N SER A 669 59.85 6.25 39.12
CA SER A 669 59.20 7.42 38.52
C SER A 669 58.85 7.20 37.05
N SER A 670 59.76 6.63 36.25
CA SER A 670 59.52 6.29 34.85
C SER A 670 58.37 5.31 34.68
N SER A 671 58.34 4.24 35.50
CA SER A 671 57.25 3.25 35.49
C SER A 671 55.88 3.87 35.81
N ARG A 672 55.82 4.82 36.75
CA ARG A 672 54.58 5.57 37.03
C ARG A 672 54.15 6.45 35.84
N SER A 673 55.10 7.12 35.17
CA SER A 673 54.81 7.92 33.98
C SER A 673 54.30 7.06 32.82
N VAL A 674 54.85 5.86 32.61
CA VAL A 674 54.36 4.90 31.61
C VAL A 674 52.91 4.49 31.90
N ALA A 675 52.59 4.17 33.17
CA ALA A 675 51.23 3.84 33.57
C ALA A 675 50.24 5.01 33.36
N ALA A 676 50.66 6.24 33.66
CA ALA A 676 49.87 7.45 33.41
C ALA A 676 49.62 7.68 31.91
N MET A 677 50.63 7.46 31.05
CA MET A 677 50.49 7.57 29.60
C MET A 677 49.55 6.51 29.03
N LYS A 678 49.59 5.28 29.56
CA LYS A 678 48.63 4.23 29.17
C LYS A 678 47.19 4.64 29.49
N ASN A 679 46.94 5.15 30.70
CA ASN A 679 45.62 5.65 31.08
C ASN A 679 45.17 6.84 30.22
N ALA A 680 46.08 7.79 29.91
CA ALA A 680 45.78 8.91 29.03
C ALA A 680 45.42 8.45 27.60
N SER A 681 46.08 7.41 27.08
CA SER A 681 45.76 6.80 25.79
C SER A 681 44.39 6.11 25.80
N GLU A 682 44.04 5.40 26.88
CA GLU A 682 42.71 4.82 27.03
C GLU A 682 41.61 5.89 27.09
N GLU A 683 41.87 7.01 27.77
CA GLU A 683 40.92 8.12 27.89
C GLU A 683 40.75 8.89 26.56
N ALA A 684 41.83 9.10 25.81
CA ALA A 684 41.76 9.65 24.45
C ALA A 684 40.91 8.77 23.52
N ASN A 685 41.06 7.44 23.61
CA ASN A 685 40.24 6.49 22.85
C ASN A 685 38.75 6.53 23.23
N LYS A 686 38.42 6.73 24.51
CA LYS A 686 37.03 6.98 24.93
C LYS A 686 36.51 8.30 24.38
N GLY A 687 37.31 9.35 24.41
CA GLY A 687 36.98 10.67 23.84
C GLY A 687 36.64 10.56 22.34
N ILE A 688 37.42 9.82 21.58
CA ILE A 688 37.15 9.52 20.15
C ILE A 688 35.76 8.90 19.96
N LYS A 689 35.40 7.88 20.76
CA LYS A 689 34.10 7.22 20.65
C LYS A 689 32.93 8.17 20.91
N LEU A 690 33.02 8.97 21.99
CA LEU A 690 31.98 9.94 22.36
C LEU A 690 31.79 11.03 21.28
N VAL A 691 32.88 11.52 20.71
CA VAL A 691 32.83 12.53 19.63
C VAL A 691 32.21 11.94 18.36
N MET A 692 32.54 10.69 18.01
CA MET A 692 31.92 10.00 16.87
C MET A 692 30.42 9.75 17.08
N GLU A 693 30.01 9.40 18.30
CA GLU A 693 28.60 9.22 18.65
C GLU A 693 27.82 10.55 18.60
N THR A 694 28.45 11.64 19.04
CA THR A 694 27.91 13.00 18.93
C THR A 694 27.72 13.41 17.47
N ALA A 695 28.74 13.19 16.62
CA ALA A 695 28.67 13.48 15.18
C ALA A 695 27.55 12.70 14.50
N ARG A 696 27.38 11.41 14.84
CA ARG A 696 26.29 10.58 14.33
C ARG A 696 24.92 11.09 14.77
N SER A 697 24.78 11.48 16.03
CA SER A 697 23.53 12.02 16.58
C SER A 697 23.13 13.33 15.90
N LEU A 698 24.09 14.23 15.65
CA LEU A 698 23.84 15.49 14.92
C LEU A 698 23.41 15.25 13.46
N LYS A 699 23.98 14.25 12.80
CA LYS A 699 23.55 13.85 11.46
C LYS A 699 22.10 13.32 11.46
N ASN A 700 21.71 12.56 12.49
CA ASN A 700 20.33 12.11 12.67
C ASN A 700 19.38 13.28 12.94
N ILE A 701 19.79 14.26 13.77
CA ILE A 701 19.00 15.48 14.03
C ILE A 701 18.78 16.26 12.72
N SER A 702 19.82 16.47 11.92
CA SER A 702 19.69 17.14 10.60
C SER A 702 18.68 16.43 9.69
N ALA A 703 18.69 15.09 9.66
CA ALA A 703 17.70 14.32 8.89
C ALA A 703 16.26 14.46 9.42
N LEU A 704 16.08 14.46 10.75
CA LEU A 704 14.77 14.69 11.37
C LEU A 704 14.25 16.10 11.09
N VAL A 705 15.11 17.11 11.22
CA VAL A 705 14.79 18.51 10.95
C VAL A 705 14.42 18.71 9.47
N SER A 706 15.12 18.05 8.55
CA SER A 706 14.77 18.04 7.13
C SER A 706 13.38 17.43 6.86
N ASN A 707 13.01 16.37 7.59
CA ASN A 707 11.67 15.78 7.52
C ASN A 707 10.59 16.77 8.02
N VAL A 708 10.84 17.45 9.13
CA VAL A 708 9.93 18.49 9.65
C VAL A 708 9.76 19.61 8.61
N SER A 709 10.85 20.09 8.00
CA SER A 709 10.81 21.10 6.94
C SER A 709 9.93 20.67 5.75
N SER A 710 10.07 19.42 5.30
CA SER A 710 9.25 18.86 4.22
C SER A 710 7.75 18.78 4.59
N LYS A 711 7.42 18.30 5.79
CA LYS A 711 6.03 18.26 6.28
C LYS A 711 5.42 19.65 6.39
N ASN A 712 6.23 20.60 6.80
CA ASN A 712 5.81 21.97 7.01
C ASN A 712 5.54 22.71 5.68
N SER A 713 6.31 22.40 4.63
CA SER A 713 5.99 22.81 3.25
C SER A 713 4.65 22.23 2.77
N ALA A 714 4.33 20.98 3.13
CA ALA A 714 3.01 20.40 2.85
C ALA A 714 1.89 21.13 3.61
N ASN A 715 2.11 21.53 4.87
CA ASN A 715 1.13 22.34 5.63
C ASN A 715 0.86 23.69 4.96
N ALA A 716 1.90 24.39 4.49
CA ALA A 716 1.73 25.64 3.74
C ALA A 716 0.89 25.44 2.46
N THR A 717 1.10 24.31 1.76
CA THR A 717 0.31 23.94 0.58
C THR A 717 -1.15 23.67 0.94
N VAL A 718 -1.42 22.95 2.04
CA VAL A 718 -2.77 22.70 2.54
C VAL A 718 -3.46 23.99 2.94
N ALA A 719 -2.77 24.89 3.65
CA ALA A 719 -3.31 26.20 4.01
C ALA A 719 -3.67 27.01 2.75
N LYS A 720 -2.84 26.98 1.71
CA LYS A 720 -3.16 27.64 0.44
C LYS A 720 -4.41 27.06 -0.22
N GLN A 721 -4.58 25.74 -0.20
CA GLN A 721 -5.77 25.08 -0.72
C GLN A 721 -7.03 25.44 0.10
N GLN A 722 -6.92 25.44 1.43
CA GLN A 722 -8.02 25.83 2.32
C GLN A 722 -8.45 27.29 2.10
N SER A 723 -7.51 28.20 1.81
CA SER A 723 -7.81 29.59 1.46
C SER A 723 -8.71 29.69 0.21
N VAL A 724 -8.49 28.84 -0.80
CA VAL A 724 -9.38 28.75 -1.98
C VAL A 724 -10.77 28.28 -1.57
N SER A 725 -10.86 27.22 -0.76
CA SER A 725 -12.15 26.72 -0.27
C SER A 725 -12.91 27.74 0.59
N VAL A 726 -12.21 28.53 1.41
CA VAL A 726 -12.85 29.61 2.18
C VAL A 726 -13.42 30.69 1.27
N ASN A 727 -12.70 31.08 0.22
CA ASN A 727 -13.23 32.03 -0.76
C ASN A 727 -14.47 31.48 -1.49
N GLU A 728 -14.50 30.19 -1.81
CA GLU A 728 -15.66 29.53 -2.41
C GLU A 728 -16.86 29.51 -1.46
N VAL A 729 -16.65 29.16 -0.19
CA VAL A 729 -17.72 29.20 0.82
C VAL A 729 -18.20 30.62 1.06
N HIS A 730 -17.29 31.60 1.09
CA HIS A 730 -17.63 33.01 1.20
C HIS A 730 -18.50 33.47 0.01
N GLN A 731 -18.20 33.04 -1.21
CA GLN A 731 -19.05 33.32 -2.37
C GLN A 731 -20.44 32.67 -2.23
N ASN A 732 -20.50 31.41 -1.78
CA ASN A 732 -21.79 30.76 -1.54
C ASN A 732 -22.64 31.49 -0.47
N ILE A 733 -22.00 32.10 0.54
CA ILE A 733 -22.70 32.92 1.55
C ILE A 733 -23.27 34.20 0.93
N ILE A 734 -22.54 34.84 0.01
CA ILE A 734 -23.02 35.99 -0.76
C ILE A 734 -24.25 35.59 -1.60
N ASP A 735 -24.17 34.47 -2.31
CA ASP A 735 -25.28 33.96 -3.13
C ASP A 735 -26.51 33.63 -2.26
N ILE A 736 -26.31 33.03 -1.08
CA ILE A 736 -27.40 32.79 -0.11
C ILE A 736 -28.02 34.10 0.37
N ALA A 737 -27.22 35.14 0.62
CA ALA A 737 -27.74 36.46 1.01
C ALA A 737 -28.61 37.05 -0.10
N GLU A 738 -28.18 36.96 -1.37
CA GLU A 738 -28.96 37.41 -2.53
C GLU A 738 -30.26 36.62 -2.70
N TYR A 739 -30.23 35.30 -2.52
CA TYR A 739 -31.43 34.46 -2.52
C TYR A 739 -32.37 34.76 -1.36
N THR A 740 -31.82 35.16 -0.20
CA THR A 740 -32.61 35.56 0.96
C THR A 740 -33.37 36.87 0.68
N ASP A 741 -32.71 37.86 0.07
CA ASP A 741 -33.36 39.12 -0.34
C ASP A 741 -34.41 38.89 -1.46
N SER A 742 -34.12 37.98 -2.40
CA SER A 742 -35.10 37.55 -3.43
C SER A 742 -36.31 36.84 -2.81
N SER A 743 -36.08 35.98 -1.81
CA SER A 743 -37.15 35.28 -1.08
C SER A 743 -38.01 36.24 -0.26
N SER A 744 -37.40 37.26 0.35
CA SER A 744 -38.12 38.35 1.01
C SER A 744 -39.04 39.08 0.02
N SER A 745 -38.54 39.38 -1.17
CA SER A 745 -39.32 40.05 -2.23
C SER A 745 -40.48 39.17 -2.72
N ALA A 746 -40.23 37.88 -2.93
CA ALA A 746 -41.24 36.91 -3.35
C ALA A 746 -42.33 36.69 -2.28
N ALA A 747 -41.95 36.63 -1.00
CA ALA A 747 -42.90 36.57 0.11
C ALA A 747 -43.78 37.84 0.14
N GLN A 748 -43.18 39.02 -0.05
CA GLN A 748 -43.94 40.27 -0.10
C GLN A 748 -44.93 40.32 -1.29
N GLN A 749 -44.51 39.85 -2.47
CA GLN A 749 -45.39 39.70 -3.63
C GLN A 749 -46.51 38.68 -3.41
N THR A 750 -46.21 37.55 -2.77
CA THR A 750 -47.21 36.52 -2.42
C THR A 750 -48.22 37.07 -1.44
N SER A 751 -47.78 37.85 -0.45
CA SER A 751 -48.68 38.53 0.50
C SER A 751 -49.63 39.48 -0.22
N GLN A 752 -49.13 40.26 -1.18
CA GLN A 752 -49.95 41.18 -1.96
C GLN A 752 -50.94 40.42 -2.87
N ALA A 753 -50.49 39.36 -3.55
CA ALA A 753 -51.34 38.52 -4.39
C ALA A 753 -52.44 37.83 -3.55
N SER A 754 -52.12 37.39 -2.33
CA SER A 754 -53.10 36.81 -1.40
C SER A 754 -54.19 37.81 -1.02
N GLU A 755 -53.81 39.07 -0.79
CA GLU A 755 -54.76 40.15 -0.52
C GLU A 755 -55.65 40.46 -1.74
N GLU A 756 -55.09 40.43 -2.94
CA GLU A 756 -55.85 40.59 -4.19
C GLU A 756 -56.80 39.42 -4.46
N LEU A 757 -56.39 38.18 -4.18
CA LEU A 757 -57.23 36.99 -4.28
C LEU A 757 -58.39 37.03 -3.28
N ALA A 758 -58.14 37.48 -2.05
CA ALA A 758 -59.20 37.70 -1.07
C ALA A 758 -60.21 38.75 -1.56
N LYS A 759 -59.74 39.87 -2.14
CA LYS A 759 -60.61 40.90 -2.75
C LYS A 759 -61.40 40.34 -3.95
N LEU A 760 -60.77 39.53 -4.79
CA LEU A 760 -61.41 38.92 -5.96
C LEU A 760 -62.47 37.89 -5.54
N ALA A 761 -62.20 37.10 -4.51
CA ALA A 761 -63.16 36.16 -3.93
C ALA A 761 -64.42 36.88 -3.43
N VAL A 762 -64.25 38.01 -2.72
CA VAL A 762 -65.37 38.88 -2.29
C VAL A 762 -66.13 39.44 -3.49
N ASN A 763 -65.43 39.90 -4.54
CA ASN A 763 -66.07 40.40 -5.76
C ASN A 763 -66.81 39.31 -6.53
N MET A 764 -66.29 38.08 -6.59
CA MET A 764 -66.98 36.94 -7.20
C MET A 764 -68.27 36.60 -6.45
N SER A 765 -68.24 36.58 -5.12
CA SER A 765 -69.46 36.39 -4.31
C SER A 765 -70.48 37.51 -4.59
N ASN A 766 -70.05 38.77 -4.69
CA ASN A 766 -70.92 39.90 -5.05
C ASN A 766 -71.53 39.80 -6.46
N ILE A 767 -70.79 39.32 -7.46
CA ILE A 767 -71.29 39.13 -8.84
C ILE A 767 -72.31 37.99 -8.88
N VAL A 768 -72.03 36.89 -8.18
CA VAL A 768 -72.93 35.76 -8.07
C VAL A 768 -74.26 36.17 -7.43
N GLN A 769 -74.25 37.04 -6.41
CA GLN A 769 -75.45 37.58 -5.77
C GLN A 769 -76.37 38.41 -6.70
N GLN A 770 -75.94 38.78 -7.92
CA GLN A 770 -76.78 39.47 -8.91
C GLN A 770 -77.77 38.53 -9.64
N PHE A 771 -77.50 37.23 -9.62
CA PHE A 771 -78.40 36.23 -10.18
C PHE A 771 -79.48 35.85 -9.17
N LYS A 772 -80.70 35.60 -9.65
CA LYS A 772 -81.78 35.04 -8.82
C LYS A 772 -81.75 33.53 -8.96
N TYR A 773 -81.12 32.84 -8.00
CA TYR A 773 -80.91 31.38 -7.99
C TYR A 773 -81.70 30.65 -6.91
#